data_AF-A0A9P4NTH6-F1
#
_entry.id   AF-A0A9P4NTH6-F1
#
_cell.length_a   1.000
_cell.length_b   1.000
_cell.length_c   1.000
_cell.angle_alpha   90.00
_cell.angle_beta   90.00
_cell.angle_gamma   90.00
#
_symmetry.space_group_name_H-M   'P 1'
#
loop_
_entity.id
_entity.type
_entity.pdbx_description
1 polymer ?
#
loop_
_entity_poly.entity_id
_entity_poly.type
_entity_poly.pdbx_seq_one_letter_code
_entity_poly.pdbx_strand_id
1 'polypeptide(L)'
;LYKYFVPPGSDIYATQSTFPDTVLTAHAQLVAWRLNCQRAMVSLIDRDTQYFVAESTKTLHLDDASQYGDPGDALWAGCINVPKAGRLCEHTIQTMPTPTSPAYFEVLDLTKDERFNTLPFVTAEPFFKYYCGVPLRTKNGIAIGSLFALDDKVKAPISETNKAFMATMAENVMSHYSNMKEKEDRRRVLNMNMCLAAFVDPEHMANKRKRKREGASASSLRTRSEKSSSAAIEEDDHIETFRRAADLLHSSLSLNDGGGVVFLDTDTSYRGVGVTAQVIDSELDSNYSLPDSTSNRTMQSTTSWGASSSRREPPDQLPQPVNPCEVLATTTTVKTREYTAPSQEDISHLIKQHPRGNLFNLGPDSAEYISSSDEHTAYNLPKSKRTNATKREILLLSRYFPGAKQIIFIPLWDSTTSRFSAFFAYSTTEFRTLSHNPCLLFCIAFCNCVMTEISRLATLAADQQKSDFIGSISHELRSPLHGILASCEFLGDTETTSFQKSLVDTADSCARTLLDTINMVLDYSKINAFERNANKARRQGRTLQSSLQESSGQPQLNIYGNVDLASITEEVVEGVATGQIFKDSLNSLNDLGTSEIAGNAGKAYSGQGLVDIIIDIAPRAEWKFVTQPGAFRRIIMNIFGNALKYTREGYIKVKLESTKQASHTHEGGEDAQVTIIRLTISDTGIGMSPHFMRTKLYTPFAQENSIAPGTGLGLSLVKSMVTMLNGEISINSTLGQGTTVIVQFPMSPSTPNSSSTVTSGSTPSSAGSIERVQDNSLSIVQQKL
;
A
#
# COMPACT_ATOMS: atom_id res chain seq x y z
N LEU A 1 -24.47 27.71 -1.56
CA LEU A 1 -25.65 27.87 -0.70
C LEU A 1 -26.84 27.13 -1.29
N TYR A 2 -27.14 27.24 -2.59
CA TYR A 2 -28.19 26.46 -3.26
C TYR A 2 -28.21 24.95 -2.97
N LYS A 3 -27.04 24.27 -2.98
CA LYS A 3 -26.95 22.85 -2.58
C LYS A 3 -27.48 22.56 -1.16
N TYR A 4 -27.40 23.52 -0.27
CA TYR A 4 -27.78 23.40 1.15
C TYR A 4 -29.21 23.90 1.40
N PHE A 5 -29.86 24.50 0.39
CA PHE A 5 -31.21 25.04 0.44
C PHE A 5 -32.00 24.52 -0.74
N VAL A 6 -32.54 23.31 -0.57
CA VAL A 6 -33.44 22.68 -1.54
C VAL A 6 -34.84 23.22 -1.27
N PRO A 7 -35.51 23.87 -2.23
CA PRO A 7 -36.93 24.19 -2.09
C PRO A 7 -37.72 22.88 -1.93
N PRO A 8 -38.67 22.78 -0.98
CA PRO A 8 -39.58 21.66 -0.91
C PRO A 8 -40.35 21.55 -2.24
N GLY A 9 -40.09 20.51 -3.03
CA GLY A 9 -40.79 20.28 -4.31
C GLY A 9 -39.94 19.79 -5.49
N SER A 10 -38.62 19.64 -5.36
CA SER A 10 -37.82 18.91 -6.36
C SER A 10 -37.72 17.42 -5.97
N ASP A 11 -38.50 16.58 -6.64
CA ASP A 11 -38.69 15.14 -6.40
C ASP A 11 -37.45 14.24 -6.65
N ILE A 12 -36.29 14.54 -6.05
CA ILE A 12 -35.14 13.62 -6.14
C ILE A 12 -34.48 13.31 -4.77
N TYR A 13 -34.67 14.13 -3.73
CA TYR A 13 -34.03 13.91 -2.42
C TYR A 13 -34.97 14.03 -1.22
N ALA A 14 -36.02 13.23 -1.21
CA ALA A 14 -36.86 13.04 -0.03
C ALA A 14 -36.12 12.22 1.05
N THR A 15 -35.12 12.80 1.72
CA THR A 15 -34.68 12.31 3.04
C THR A 15 -34.17 13.37 4.02
N GLN A 16 -33.94 14.64 3.65
CA GLN A 16 -33.65 15.69 4.64
C GLN A 16 -34.37 17.02 4.31
N SER A 17 -35.21 17.41 5.27
CA SER A 17 -36.06 18.61 5.42
C SER A 17 -37.28 18.78 4.49
N THR A 18 -38.27 17.91 4.68
CA THR A 18 -39.69 18.27 4.48
C THR A 18 -40.19 19.32 5.48
N PHE A 19 -39.36 19.74 6.44
CA PHE A 19 -39.69 20.74 7.45
C PHE A 19 -39.11 22.11 7.07
N PRO A 20 -39.87 23.21 7.25
CA PRO A 20 -39.38 24.55 7.03
C PRO A 20 -38.18 24.86 7.95
N ASP A 21 -37.22 25.67 7.46
CA ASP A 21 -36.14 26.17 8.31
C ASP A 21 -36.72 27.14 9.33
N THR A 22 -36.85 26.68 10.57
CA THR A 22 -37.53 27.38 11.66
C THR A 22 -36.80 28.67 12.03
N VAL A 23 -35.48 28.75 11.82
CA VAL A 23 -34.67 29.95 12.09
C VAL A 23 -34.96 31.01 11.03
N LEU A 24 -34.96 30.64 9.74
CA LEU A 24 -35.30 31.57 8.66
C LEU A 24 -36.76 32.03 8.74
N THR A 25 -37.66 31.11 9.10
CA THR A 25 -39.09 31.41 9.28
C THR A 25 -39.29 32.37 10.44
N ALA A 26 -38.61 32.16 11.59
CA ALA A 26 -38.64 33.08 12.72
C ALA A 26 -38.06 34.45 12.36
N HIS A 27 -37.00 34.47 11.55
CA HIS A 27 -36.46 35.73 11.06
C HIS A 27 -37.47 36.48 10.17
N ALA A 28 -38.07 35.82 9.18
CA ALA A 28 -39.12 36.41 8.37
C ALA A 28 -40.30 36.89 9.23
N GLN A 29 -40.75 36.10 10.20
CA GLN A 29 -41.85 36.44 11.10
C GLN A 29 -41.57 37.73 11.88
N LEU A 30 -40.37 37.87 12.44
CA LEU A 30 -39.98 39.07 13.19
C LEU A 30 -39.99 40.32 12.31
N VAL A 31 -39.64 40.20 11.02
CA VAL A 31 -39.74 41.30 10.05
C VAL A 31 -41.20 41.68 9.79
N ALA A 32 -42.07 40.68 9.56
CA ALA A 32 -43.50 40.92 9.35
C ALA A 32 -44.14 41.61 10.58
N TRP A 33 -43.80 41.18 11.79
CA TRP A 33 -44.22 41.81 13.04
C TRP A 33 -43.71 43.24 13.18
N ARG A 34 -42.38 43.45 13.07
CA ARG A 34 -41.75 44.74 13.37
C ARG A 34 -42.13 45.84 12.38
N LEU A 35 -42.28 45.48 11.10
CA LEU A 35 -42.71 46.41 10.04
C LEU A 35 -44.24 46.51 9.93
N ASN A 36 -44.96 45.74 10.75
CA ASN A 36 -46.40 45.58 10.70
C ASN A 36 -46.88 45.27 9.27
N CYS A 37 -46.14 44.43 8.54
CA CYS A 37 -46.46 44.01 7.18
C CYS A 37 -47.28 42.72 7.20
N GLN A 38 -48.02 42.44 6.13
CA GLN A 38 -48.77 41.18 6.02
C GLN A 38 -47.82 39.97 6.06
N ARG A 39 -46.71 40.02 5.30
CA ARG A 39 -45.75 38.92 5.25
C ARG A 39 -44.33 39.40 4.95
N ALA A 40 -43.37 38.55 5.26
CA ALA A 40 -41.98 38.72 4.87
C ALA A 40 -41.39 37.42 4.35
N MET A 41 -40.38 37.54 3.52
CA MET A 41 -39.80 36.43 2.77
C MET A 41 -38.29 36.59 2.63
N VAL A 42 -37.63 35.43 2.54
CA VAL A 42 -36.22 35.31 2.20
C VAL A 42 -36.12 34.65 0.83
N SER A 43 -35.34 35.24 -0.07
CA SER A 43 -35.09 34.67 -1.39
C SER A 43 -33.62 34.66 -1.75
N LEU A 44 -33.23 33.70 -2.57
CA LEU A 44 -31.91 33.56 -3.18
C LEU A 44 -32.05 33.63 -4.71
N ILE A 45 -31.12 34.29 -5.39
CA ILE A 45 -31.16 34.49 -6.85
C ILE A 45 -29.90 33.93 -7.52
N ASP A 46 -30.08 33.07 -8.53
CA ASP A 46 -29.02 32.57 -9.39
C ASP A 46 -29.03 33.31 -10.75
N ARG A 47 -28.42 32.76 -11.81
CA ARG A 47 -28.37 33.38 -13.14
C ARG A 47 -29.76 33.70 -13.68
N ASP A 48 -30.64 32.71 -13.68
CA ASP A 48 -31.95 32.76 -14.36
C ASP A 48 -33.15 32.53 -13.42
N THR A 49 -32.89 32.02 -12.21
CA THR A 49 -33.93 31.56 -11.28
C THR A 49 -33.81 32.24 -9.92
N GLN A 50 -34.95 32.59 -9.34
CA GLN A 50 -35.12 33.03 -7.97
C GLN A 50 -35.80 31.94 -7.15
N TYR A 51 -35.26 31.67 -5.97
CA TYR A 51 -35.70 30.65 -5.03
C TYR A 51 -36.21 31.33 -3.76
N PHE A 52 -37.48 31.13 -3.42
CA PHE A 52 -38.00 31.50 -2.11
C PHE A 52 -37.69 30.38 -1.13
N VAL A 53 -37.00 30.73 -0.05
CA VAL A 53 -36.42 29.76 0.90
C VAL A 53 -37.03 29.85 2.29
N ALA A 54 -37.71 30.97 2.58
CA ALA A 54 -38.60 31.08 3.73
C ALA A 54 -39.67 32.14 3.45
N GLU A 55 -40.86 31.89 3.95
CA GLU A 55 -41.96 32.85 4.02
C GLU A 55 -42.56 32.75 5.42
N SER A 56 -42.89 33.91 6.01
CA SER A 56 -43.67 33.92 7.24
C SER A 56 -44.57 35.14 7.32
N THR A 57 -45.69 34.94 7.99
CA THR A 57 -46.64 35.97 8.42
C THR A 57 -46.56 36.12 9.95
N LYS A 58 -47.38 36.98 10.54
CA LYS A 58 -47.30 37.30 11.97
C LYS A 58 -47.71 36.12 12.84
N THR A 59 -48.71 35.35 12.46
CA THR A 59 -49.27 34.28 13.28
C THR A 59 -48.99 32.88 12.76
N LEU A 60 -48.20 32.73 11.69
CA LEU A 60 -47.76 31.43 11.17
C LEU A 60 -46.96 30.64 12.21
N HIS A 61 -47.27 29.36 12.38
CA HIS A 61 -46.50 28.48 13.25
C HIS A 61 -45.14 28.13 12.60
N LEU A 62 -44.06 28.21 13.37
CA LEU A 62 -42.69 28.08 12.85
C LEU A 62 -42.37 26.69 12.28
N ASP A 63 -42.94 25.64 12.89
CA ASP A 63 -42.63 24.25 12.53
C ASP A 63 -43.71 23.62 11.62
N ASP A 64 -44.90 24.23 11.53
CA ASP A 64 -46.04 23.69 10.79
C ASP A 64 -46.74 24.80 10.01
N ALA A 65 -46.44 24.87 8.72
CA ALA A 65 -46.98 25.87 7.82
C ALA A 65 -48.50 25.81 7.63
N SER A 66 -49.17 24.75 8.08
CA SER A 66 -50.64 24.62 8.01
C SER A 66 -51.36 25.28 9.19
N GLN A 67 -50.63 25.66 10.26
CA GLN A 67 -51.18 26.28 11.46
C GLN A 67 -50.89 27.77 11.49
N TYR A 68 -51.93 28.59 11.64
CA TYR A 68 -51.85 30.04 11.74
C TYR A 68 -53.01 30.60 12.56
N GLY A 69 -52.78 31.73 13.23
CA GLY A 69 -53.77 32.37 14.10
C GLY A 69 -54.83 33.17 13.35
N ASP A 70 -54.46 33.81 12.25
CA ASP A 70 -55.34 34.65 11.43
C ASP A 70 -55.56 34.06 10.02
N PRO A 71 -56.79 34.04 9.47
CA PRO A 71 -57.07 33.49 8.14
C PRO A 71 -56.26 34.12 6.99
N GLY A 72 -55.86 35.39 7.13
CA GLY A 72 -55.05 36.12 6.14
C GLY A 72 -53.54 35.86 6.24
N ASP A 73 -53.12 35.07 7.24
CA ASP A 73 -51.72 34.77 7.56
C ASP A 73 -51.27 33.41 7.00
N ALA A 74 -52.10 32.73 6.21
CA ALA A 74 -51.71 31.55 5.45
C ALA A 74 -50.55 31.85 4.48
N LEU A 75 -49.74 30.83 4.17
CA LEU A 75 -48.69 30.92 3.16
C LEU A 75 -49.28 31.27 1.79
N TRP A 76 -48.63 32.20 1.09
CA TRP A 76 -49.02 32.60 -0.26
C TRP A 76 -48.20 31.88 -1.32
N ALA A 77 -46.88 31.98 -1.25
CA ALA A 77 -45.98 31.34 -2.21
C ALA A 77 -45.34 30.07 -1.62
N GLY A 78 -45.06 30.08 -0.32
CA GLY A 78 -44.20 29.11 0.32
C GLY A 78 -42.79 29.13 -0.29
N CYS A 79 -42.14 27.97 -0.26
CA CYS A 79 -40.80 27.81 -0.81
C CYS A 79 -40.88 27.29 -2.25
N ILE A 80 -40.86 28.20 -3.23
CA ILE A 80 -40.96 27.89 -4.67
C ILE A 80 -39.79 28.50 -5.45
N ASN A 81 -39.61 28.05 -6.70
CA ASN A 81 -38.70 28.67 -7.65
C ASN A 81 -39.48 29.42 -8.75
N VAL A 82 -38.94 30.54 -9.21
CA VAL A 82 -39.56 31.40 -10.23
C VAL A 82 -38.48 32.03 -11.13
N PRO A 83 -38.80 32.42 -12.38
CA PRO A 83 -37.86 33.15 -13.23
C PRO A 83 -37.44 34.48 -12.60
N LYS A 84 -36.15 34.79 -12.65
CA LYS A 84 -35.55 36.00 -12.04
C LYS A 84 -35.98 37.31 -12.71
N ALA A 85 -36.03 37.34 -14.04
CA ALA A 85 -36.07 38.57 -14.82
C ALA A 85 -37.32 39.43 -14.55
N GLY A 86 -37.12 40.74 -14.37
CA GLY A 86 -38.19 41.74 -14.33
C GLY A 86 -38.95 41.81 -13.00
N ARG A 87 -38.37 41.30 -11.90
CA ARG A 87 -39.02 41.24 -10.58
C ARG A 87 -38.49 42.27 -9.57
N LEU A 88 -39.19 42.41 -8.46
CA LEU A 88 -38.84 43.33 -7.36
C LEU A 88 -37.48 43.00 -6.73
N CYS A 89 -37.18 41.71 -6.52
CA CYS A 89 -35.96 41.29 -5.85
C CYS A 89 -34.69 41.52 -6.68
N GLU A 90 -34.81 41.54 -8.01
CA GLU A 90 -33.72 41.92 -8.93
C GLU A 90 -33.25 43.35 -8.68
N HIS A 91 -34.18 44.27 -8.45
CA HIS A 91 -33.87 45.66 -8.12
C HIS A 91 -33.25 45.79 -6.71
N THR A 92 -33.72 44.97 -5.76
CA THR A 92 -33.13 44.92 -4.41
C THR A 92 -31.66 44.48 -4.42
N ILE A 93 -31.30 43.44 -5.18
CA ILE A 93 -29.90 42.96 -5.22
C ILE A 93 -28.94 43.93 -5.91
N GLN A 94 -29.44 44.75 -6.84
CA GLN A 94 -28.67 45.79 -7.52
C GLN A 94 -28.44 47.02 -6.63
N THR A 95 -29.21 47.18 -5.55
CA THR A 95 -29.13 48.35 -4.67
C THR A 95 -27.85 48.32 -3.85
N MET A 96 -27.07 49.41 -3.90
CA MET A 96 -25.82 49.57 -3.15
C MET A 96 -26.04 50.40 -1.87
N PRO A 97 -25.27 50.15 -0.81
CA PRO A 97 -25.36 50.95 0.41
C PRO A 97 -24.81 52.37 0.17
N THR A 98 -25.34 53.34 0.89
CA THR A 98 -24.80 54.72 0.93
C THR A 98 -24.07 54.95 2.26
N PRO A 99 -23.24 56.01 2.39
CA PRO A 99 -22.51 56.27 3.64
C PRO A 99 -23.42 56.48 4.87
N THR A 100 -24.69 56.82 4.65
CA THR A 100 -25.65 57.19 5.69
C THR A 100 -26.81 56.20 5.84
N SER A 101 -26.98 55.24 4.92
CA SER A 101 -28.08 54.26 4.93
C SER A 101 -27.61 52.90 4.40
N PRO A 102 -28.10 51.78 4.98
CA PRO A 102 -27.88 50.47 4.39
C PRO A 102 -28.51 50.37 2.99
N ALA A 103 -28.05 49.38 2.21
CA ALA A 103 -28.64 49.06 0.92
C ALA A 103 -30.10 48.64 1.11
N TYR A 104 -31.03 49.36 0.48
CA TYR A 104 -32.45 49.22 0.74
C TYR A 104 -33.28 49.70 -0.46
N PHE A 105 -34.28 48.91 -0.84
CA PHE A 105 -35.19 49.20 -1.96
C PHE A 105 -36.65 49.15 -1.50
N GLU A 106 -37.44 50.17 -1.83
CA GLU A 106 -38.84 50.32 -1.40
C GLU A 106 -39.72 50.84 -2.53
N VAL A 107 -40.94 50.32 -2.57
CA VAL A 107 -42.02 50.80 -3.45
C VAL A 107 -43.26 51.00 -2.57
N LEU A 108 -43.65 52.27 -2.41
CA LEU A 108 -44.74 52.66 -1.51
C LEU A 108 -46.13 52.23 -2.02
N ASP A 109 -46.30 52.24 -3.35
CA ASP A 109 -47.53 51.87 -4.04
C ASP A 109 -47.22 51.17 -5.37
N LEU A 110 -47.17 49.84 -5.35
CA LEU A 110 -46.93 48.96 -6.49
C LEU A 110 -47.95 49.16 -7.62
N THR A 111 -49.18 49.60 -7.30
CA THR A 111 -50.24 49.82 -8.30
C THR A 111 -49.98 51.03 -9.19
N LYS A 112 -49.11 51.95 -8.73
CA LYS A 112 -48.74 53.18 -9.44
C LYS A 112 -47.34 53.15 -10.03
N ASP A 113 -46.50 52.19 -9.64
CA ASP A 113 -45.14 52.07 -10.18
C ASP A 113 -45.18 51.39 -11.55
N GLU A 114 -44.88 52.13 -12.63
CA GLU A 114 -44.92 51.64 -14.02
C GLU A 114 -44.05 50.40 -14.26
N ARG A 115 -43.05 50.14 -13.42
CA ARG A 115 -42.18 48.96 -13.54
C ARG A 115 -42.84 47.68 -13.04
N PHE A 116 -43.80 47.79 -12.11
CA PHE A 116 -44.31 46.66 -11.34
C PHE A 116 -45.84 46.56 -11.31
N ASN A 117 -46.56 47.58 -11.77
CA ASN A 117 -48.02 47.64 -11.73
C ASN A 117 -48.71 46.57 -12.59
N THR A 118 -48.01 45.93 -13.53
CA THR A 118 -48.51 44.82 -14.35
C THR A 118 -48.19 43.44 -13.76
N LEU A 119 -47.50 43.36 -12.61
CA LEU A 119 -47.14 42.06 -12.04
C LEU A 119 -48.40 41.29 -11.58
N PRO A 120 -48.46 39.95 -11.76
CA PRO A 120 -49.67 39.18 -11.45
C PRO A 120 -50.14 39.31 -10.00
N PHE A 121 -49.23 39.38 -9.04
CA PHE A 121 -49.57 39.50 -7.61
C PHE A 121 -49.96 40.92 -7.17
N VAL A 122 -49.90 41.89 -8.08
CA VAL A 122 -50.38 43.27 -7.89
C VAL A 122 -51.77 43.43 -8.52
N THR A 123 -51.97 42.84 -9.69
CA THR A 123 -53.21 42.94 -10.49
C THR A 123 -54.26 41.88 -10.15
N ALA A 124 -53.83 40.75 -9.57
CA ALA A 124 -54.67 39.67 -9.08
C ALA A 124 -54.33 39.34 -7.61
N GLU A 125 -55.14 38.48 -6.98
CA GLU A 125 -54.92 38.01 -5.62
C GLU A 125 -53.47 37.53 -5.44
N PRO A 126 -52.72 38.03 -4.43
CA PRO A 126 -53.17 38.67 -3.19
C PRO A 126 -53.23 40.22 -3.19
N PHE A 127 -53.09 40.88 -4.35
CA PHE A 127 -53.21 42.35 -4.50
C PHE A 127 -52.20 43.17 -3.66
N PHE A 128 -50.93 42.78 -3.64
CA PHE A 128 -49.91 43.53 -2.91
C PHE A 128 -49.74 44.95 -3.45
N LYS A 129 -49.68 45.92 -2.52
CA LYS A 129 -49.52 47.34 -2.82
C LYS A 129 -48.21 47.91 -2.32
N TYR A 130 -47.54 47.27 -1.37
CA TYR A 130 -46.31 47.77 -0.78
C TYR A 130 -45.21 46.71 -0.82
N TYR A 131 -43.98 47.16 -1.08
CA TYR A 131 -42.77 46.33 -1.04
C TYR A 131 -41.63 47.08 -0.36
N CYS A 132 -40.89 46.40 0.52
CA CYS A 132 -39.57 46.84 0.93
C CYS A 132 -38.59 45.66 1.05
N GLY A 133 -37.32 45.87 0.72
CA GLY A 133 -36.33 44.80 0.73
C GLY A 133 -34.90 45.27 0.90
N VAL A 134 -34.09 44.39 1.49
CA VAL A 134 -32.64 44.56 1.64
C VAL A 134 -31.90 43.39 0.97
N PRO A 135 -30.72 43.62 0.37
CA PRO A 135 -29.96 42.56 -0.27
C PRO A 135 -29.25 41.66 0.76
N LEU A 136 -29.29 40.36 0.52
CA LEU A 136 -28.47 39.38 1.23
C LEU A 136 -27.09 39.35 0.59
N ARG A 137 -26.07 39.83 1.31
CA ARG A 137 -24.70 39.94 0.81
C ARG A 137 -23.77 38.97 1.51
N THR A 138 -22.94 38.30 0.74
CA THR A 138 -21.82 37.50 1.28
C THR A 138 -20.79 38.40 1.94
N LYS A 139 -19.86 37.80 2.71
CA LYS A 139 -18.71 38.52 3.30
C LYS A 139 -17.87 39.30 2.27
N ASN A 140 -17.90 38.88 1.01
CA ASN A 140 -17.19 39.51 -0.10
C ASN A 140 -18.04 40.56 -0.85
N GLY A 141 -19.20 40.93 -0.31
CA GLY A 141 -20.09 41.95 -0.89
C GLY A 141 -20.98 41.48 -2.04
N ILE A 142 -20.87 40.21 -2.48
CA ILE A 142 -21.71 39.65 -3.55
C ILE A 142 -23.15 39.52 -3.04
N ALA A 143 -24.10 40.16 -3.72
CA ALA A 143 -25.52 40.01 -3.45
C ALA A 143 -26.04 38.70 -4.06
N ILE A 144 -26.60 37.83 -3.22
CA ILE A 144 -27.04 36.48 -3.61
C ILE A 144 -28.55 36.27 -3.42
N GLY A 145 -29.27 37.31 -3.01
CA GLY A 145 -30.68 37.20 -2.64
C GLY A 145 -31.20 38.44 -1.94
N SER A 146 -32.42 38.38 -1.43
CA SER A 146 -33.07 39.48 -0.70
C SER A 146 -33.88 38.97 0.49
N LEU A 147 -33.92 39.79 1.54
CA LEU A 147 -34.91 39.72 2.61
C LEU A 147 -35.88 40.87 2.39
N PHE A 148 -37.18 40.58 2.24
CA PHE A 148 -38.16 41.58 1.87
C PHE A 148 -39.52 41.35 2.56
N ALA A 149 -40.33 42.40 2.62
CA ALA A 149 -41.68 42.39 3.17
C ALA A 149 -42.70 42.93 2.14
N LEU A 150 -43.91 42.39 2.22
CA LEU A 150 -45.04 42.69 1.34
C LEU A 150 -46.29 43.01 2.17
N ASP A 151 -47.12 43.90 1.64
CA ASP A 151 -48.40 44.29 2.27
C ASP A 151 -49.46 44.61 1.20
N ASP A 152 -50.72 44.33 1.51
CA ASP A 152 -51.90 44.60 0.68
C ASP A 152 -52.39 46.06 0.82
N LYS A 153 -51.80 46.81 1.75
CA LYS A 153 -52.05 48.23 1.99
C LYS A 153 -50.84 49.07 1.60
N VAL A 154 -51.12 50.26 1.09
CA VAL A 154 -50.12 51.32 0.90
C VAL A 154 -49.60 51.75 2.26
N LYS A 155 -48.28 51.92 2.39
CA LYS A 155 -47.61 52.35 3.63
C LYS A 155 -46.83 53.64 3.44
N ALA A 156 -46.59 54.33 4.56
CA ALA A 156 -45.67 55.45 4.62
C ALA A 156 -44.21 54.96 4.53
N PRO A 157 -43.27 55.83 4.10
CA PRO A 157 -41.86 55.49 4.03
C PRO A 157 -41.32 54.94 5.35
N ILE A 158 -40.52 53.88 5.26
CA ILE A 158 -39.89 53.26 6.42
C ILE A 158 -38.96 54.24 7.16
N SER A 159 -38.90 54.15 8.49
CA SER A 159 -37.94 54.92 9.30
C SER A 159 -36.51 54.37 9.17
N GLU A 160 -35.51 55.21 9.43
CA GLU A 160 -34.10 54.80 9.34
C GLU A 160 -33.71 53.74 10.38
N THR A 161 -34.38 53.75 11.53
CA THR A 161 -34.28 52.70 12.53
C THR A 161 -34.75 51.34 12.00
N ASN A 162 -35.82 51.32 11.21
CA ASN A 162 -36.36 50.10 10.62
C ASN A 162 -35.54 49.64 9.40
N LYS A 163 -34.92 50.55 8.63
CA LYS A 163 -33.93 50.17 7.61
C LYS A 163 -32.70 49.49 8.22
N ALA A 164 -32.16 50.07 9.30
CA ALA A 164 -31.06 49.47 10.04
C ALA A 164 -31.43 48.09 10.59
N PHE A 165 -32.64 47.95 11.14
CA PHE A 165 -33.17 46.65 11.58
C PHE A 165 -33.23 45.62 10.45
N MET A 166 -33.75 45.98 9.26
CA MET A 166 -33.76 45.07 8.11
C MET A 166 -32.35 44.64 7.70
N ALA A 167 -31.39 45.56 7.71
CA ALA A 167 -29.99 45.25 7.41
C ALA A 167 -29.39 44.26 8.41
N THR A 168 -29.58 44.48 9.73
CA THR A 168 -29.16 43.53 10.77
C THR A 168 -29.81 42.16 10.56
N MET A 169 -31.06 42.14 10.11
CA MET A 169 -31.75 40.89 9.85
C MET A 169 -31.20 40.14 8.64
N ALA A 170 -30.85 40.86 7.57
CA ALA A 170 -30.15 40.29 6.43
C ALA A 170 -28.78 39.70 6.84
N GLU A 171 -28.05 40.37 7.71
CA GLU A 171 -26.79 39.87 8.28
C GLU A 171 -27.01 38.59 9.10
N ASN A 172 -28.05 38.52 9.92
CA ASN A 172 -28.39 37.33 10.69
C ASN A 172 -28.75 36.13 9.79
N VAL A 173 -29.55 36.36 8.75
CA VAL A 173 -29.87 35.34 7.73
C VAL A 173 -28.59 34.83 7.07
N MET A 174 -27.67 35.73 6.69
CA MET A 174 -26.38 35.35 6.09
C MET A 174 -25.44 34.62 7.06
N SER A 175 -25.49 34.96 8.34
CA SER A 175 -24.75 34.27 9.41
C SER A 175 -25.27 32.84 9.59
N HIS A 176 -26.58 32.65 9.65
CA HIS A 176 -27.22 31.33 9.68
C HIS A 176 -26.83 30.47 8.47
N TYR A 177 -26.89 31.04 7.27
CA TYR A 177 -26.43 30.37 6.05
C TYR A 177 -24.95 29.96 6.08
N SER A 178 -24.09 30.80 6.64
CA SER A 178 -22.68 30.48 6.78
C SER A 178 -22.47 29.32 7.75
N ASN A 179 -23.19 29.32 8.88
CA ASN A 179 -23.13 28.27 9.90
C ASN A 179 -23.66 26.93 9.38
N MET A 180 -24.76 26.94 8.63
CA MET A 180 -25.31 25.73 7.99
C MET A 180 -24.34 25.13 6.97
N LYS A 181 -23.73 25.98 6.12
CA LYS A 181 -22.69 25.54 5.19
C LYS A 181 -21.52 24.89 5.94
N GLU A 182 -20.99 25.56 6.96
CA GLU A 182 -19.84 25.07 7.72
C GLU A 182 -20.13 23.75 8.45
N LYS A 183 -21.34 23.60 9.01
CA LYS A 183 -21.80 22.36 9.65
C LYS A 183 -21.78 21.18 8.67
N GLU A 184 -22.26 21.40 7.47
CA GLU A 184 -22.32 20.37 6.43
C GLU A 184 -20.93 20.08 5.83
N ASP A 185 -20.08 21.10 5.63
CA ASP A 185 -18.68 20.90 5.22
C ASP A 185 -17.90 20.10 6.27
N ARG A 186 -18.10 20.37 7.57
CA ARG A 186 -17.55 19.57 8.68
C ARG A 186 -18.04 18.13 8.63
N ARG A 187 -19.33 17.89 8.38
CA ARG A 187 -19.90 16.55 8.24
C ARG A 187 -19.24 15.78 7.10
N ARG A 188 -19.01 16.42 5.94
CA ARG A 188 -18.33 15.80 4.79
C ARG A 188 -16.89 15.43 5.09
N VAL A 189 -16.10 16.34 5.67
CA VAL A 189 -14.71 16.05 6.05
C VAL A 189 -14.63 14.91 7.06
N LEU A 190 -15.55 14.86 8.02
CA LEU A 190 -15.62 13.76 9.00
C LEU A 190 -15.95 12.42 8.32
N ASN A 191 -16.87 12.41 7.35
CA ASN A 191 -17.19 11.21 6.56
C ASN A 191 -16.00 10.75 5.72
N MET A 192 -15.30 11.68 5.05
CA MET A 192 -14.07 11.43 4.31
C MET A 192 -13.00 10.76 5.20
N ASN A 193 -12.72 11.35 6.36
CA ASN A 193 -11.76 10.79 7.32
C ASN A 193 -12.19 9.41 7.84
N MET A 194 -13.49 9.19 8.05
CA MET A 194 -14.02 7.87 8.45
C MET A 194 -13.80 6.82 7.36
N CYS A 195 -14.00 7.17 6.09
CA CYS A 195 -13.78 6.25 4.96
C CYS A 195 -12.29 5.93 4.78
N LEU A 196 -11.41 6.94 4.92
CA LEU A 196 -9.96 6.73 4.89
C LEU A 196 -9.49 5.82 6.02
N ALA A 197 -9.95 6.06 7.25
CA ALA A 197 -9.65 5.20 8.39
C ALA A 197 -10.16 3.76 8.16
N ALA A 198 -11.35 3.61 7.58
CA ALA A 198 -11.92 2.31 7.26
C ALA A 198 -11.19 1.58 6.14
N PHE A 199 -10.49 2.28 5.24
CA PHE A 199 -9.63 1.67 4.24
C PHE A 199 -8.34 1.15 4.87
N VAL A 200 -7.62 2.02 5.59
CA VAL A 200 -6.31 1.73 6.21
C VAL A 200 -6.40 0.65 7.30
N ASP A 201 -7.44 0.69 8.11
CA ASP A 201 -7.67 -0.31 9.17
C ASP A 201 -9.11 -0.85 9.08
N PRO A 202 -9.31 -1.98 8.36
CA PRO A 202 -10.62 -2.64 8.27
C PRO A 202 -11.17 -3.07 9.64
N GLU A 203 -10.29 -3.42 10.60
CA GLU A 203 -10.69 -3.87 11.93
C GLU A 203 -11.11 -2.72 12.83
N HIS A 204 -10.66 -1.49 12.56
CA HIS A 204 -11.04 -0.30 13.33
C HIS A 204 -12.56 -0.09 13.36
N MET A 205 -13.24 -0.29 12.23
CA MET A 205 -14.71 -0.22 12.12
C MET A 205 -15.40 -1.34 12.92
N ALA A 206 -14.84 -2.56 12.90
CA ALA A 206 -15.36 -3.70 13.66
C ALA A 206 -15.20 -3.49 15.17
N ASN A 207 -14.06 -2.97 15.60
CA ASN A 207 -13.77 -2.64 17.00
C ASN A 207 -14.59 -1.45 17.50
N LYS A 208 -14.87 -0.45 16.66
CA LYS A 208 -15.80 0.65 16.98
C LYS A 208 -17.25 0.17 17.09
N ARG A 209 -17.69 -0.77 16.23
CA ARG A 209 -19.00 -1.44 16.33
C ARG A 209 -19.12 -2.32 17.58
N LYS A 210 -18.04 -3.01 17.98
CA LYS A 210 -17.96 -3.74 19.27
C LYS A 210 -18.09 -2.79 20.46
N ARG A 211 -17.31 -1.70 20.50
CA ARG A 211 -17.39 -0.67 21.54
C ARG A 211 -18.77 0.02 21.63
N LYS A 212 -19.47 0.21 20.50
CA LYS A 212 -20.84 0.77 20.49
C LYS A 212 -21.89 -0.25 20.95
N ARG A 213 -21.65 -1.55 20.76
CA ARG A 213 -22.52 -2.64 21.24
C ARG A 213 -22.29 -2.99 22.71
N GLU A 214 -21.11 -2.75 23.26
CA GLU A 214 -20.83 -2.90 24.70
C GLU A 214 -21.59 -1.90 25.58
N GLY A 215 -22.18 -0.84 24.99
CA GLY A 215 -23.13 0.07 25.66
C GLY A 215 -24.61 -0.30 25.51
N ALA A 216 -24.96 -1.37 24.78
CA ALA A 216 -26.33 -1.79 24.57
C ALA A 216 -26.44 -3.32 24.55
N SER A 217 -26.77 -3.87 25.72
CA SER A 217 -27.23 -5.24 26.01
C SER A 217 -26.50 -6.39 25.31
N ALA A 218 -25.71 -7.11 26.10
CA ALA A 218 -25.14 -8.40 25.75
C ALA A 218 -26.25 -9.46 25.61
N SER A 219 -26.64 -9.80 24.38
CA SER A 219 -27.20 -11.13 24.07
C SER A 219 -27.27 -11.37 22.55
N SER A 220 -26.23 -12.01 22.02
CA SER A 220 -26.36 -13.18 21.15
C SER A 220 -25.01 -13.47 20.50
N LEU A 221 -24.42 -14.57 20.93
CA LEU A 221 -23.32 -15.20 20.24
C LEU A 221 -23.81 -15.68 18.87
N ARG A 222 -23.10 -15.29 17.81
CA ARG A 222 -22.93 -16.14 16.64
C ARG A 222 -21.45 -16.16 16.28
N THR A 223 -20.86 -17.30 16.58
CA THR A 223 -19.56 -17.79 16.10
C THR A 223 -19.56 -17.77 14.57
N ARG A 224 -18.80 -16.85 13.98
CA ARG A 224 -18.38 -16.95 12.59
C ARG A 224 -16.92 -17.38 12.63
N SER A 225 -16.66 -18.60 12.18
CA SER A 225 -15.31 -19.16 12.12
C SER A 225 -14.42 -18.24 11.29
N GLU A 226 -13.44 -17.62 11.94
CA GLU A 226 -12.29 -17.05 11.27
C GLU A 226 -11.53 -18.22 10.65
N LYS A 227 -11.64 -18.38 9.33
CA LYS A 227 -10.69 -19.19 8.59
C LYS A 227 -9.35 -18.46 8.66
N SER A 228 -8.53 -18.83 9.64
CA SER A 228 -7.09 -18.66 9.57
C SER A 228 -6.57 -19.56 8.46
N SER A 229 -6.59 -19.09 7.23
CA SER A 229 -5.82 -19.72 6.17
C SER A 229 -4.72 -18.76 5.77
N SER A 230 -3.49 -19.27 5.81
CA SER A 230 -2.34 -18.81 5.03
C SER A 230 -2.66 -18.85 3.54
N ALA A 231 -3.64 -18.05 3.10
CA ALA A 231 -4.00 -17.94 1.71
C ALA A 231 -2.83 -17.26 0.99
N ALA A 232 -2.34 -17.89 -0.06
CA ALA A 232 -1.46 -17.25 -1.01
C ALA A 232 -2.12 -15.94 -1.46
N ILE A 233 -1.34 -14.86 -1.52
CA ILE A 233 -1.83 -13.58 -2.07
C ILE A 233 -2.05 -13.83 -3.56
N GLU A 234 -3.30 -13.95 -3.96
CA GLU A 234 -3.70 -14.14 -5.36
C GLU A 234 -3.71 -12.77 -6.07
N GLU A 235 -3.53 -12.75 -7.39
CA GLU A 235 -3.62 -11.52 -8.18
C GLU A 235 -4.97 -10.79 -7.99
N ASP A 236 -6.02 -11.52 -7.58
CA ASP A 236 -7.34 -10.98 -7.26
C ASP A 236 -7.33 -10.01 -6.04
N ASP A 237 -6.32 -10.08 -5.16
CA ASP A 237 -6.20 -9.17 -4.00
C ASP A 237 -5.95 -7.72 -4.44
N HIS A 238 -5.31 -7.51 -5.60
CA HIS A 238 -5.05 -6.18 -6.14
C HIS A 238 -6.34 -5.53 -6.64
N ILE A 239 -7.14 -6.28 -7.39
CA ILE A 239 -8.43 -5.82 -7.93
C ILE A 239 -9.42 -5.58 -6.79
N GLU A 240 -9.44 -6.44 -5.78
CA GLU A 240 -10.31 -6.26 -4.61
C GLU A 240 -9.95 -5.01 -3.80
N THR A 241 -8.64 -4.67 -3.71
CA THR A 241 -8.18 -3.42 -3.07
C THR A 241 -8.73 -2.19 -3.81
N PHE A 242 -8.66 -2.16 -5.14
CA PHE A 242 -9.25 -1.09 -5.96
C PHE A 242 -10.77 -1.04 -5.86
N ARG A 243 -11.46 -2.19 -5.84
CA ARG A 243 -12.91 -2.28 -5.68
C ARG A 243 -13.36 -1.69 -4.35
N ARG A 244 -12.74 -2.10 -3.25
CA ARG A 244 -13.00 -1.55 -1.92
C ARG A 244 -12.70 -0.06 -1.84
N ALA A 245 -11.63 0.40 -2.49
CA ALA A 245 -11.30 1.82 -2.58
C ALA A 245 -12.40 2.61 -3.33
N ALA A 246 -12.90 2.08 -4.45
CA ALA A 246 -13.96 2.72 -5.24
C ALA A 246 -15.25 2.91 -4.42
N ASP A 247 -15.67 1.90 -3.66
CA ASP A 247 -16.88 1.97 -2.83
C ASP A 247 -16.77 3.02 -1.70
N LEU A 248 -15.61 3.08 -1.04
CA LEU A 248 -15.34 4.05 0.01
C LEU A 248 -15.20 5.47 -0.54
N LEU A 249 -14.57 5.64 -1.70
CA LEU A 249 -14.45 6.94 -2.37
C LEU A 249 -15.81 7.45 -2.86
N HIS A 250 -16.65 6.57 -3.43
CA HIS A 250 -18.01 6.91 -3.83
C HIS A 250 -18.85 7.40 -2.64
N SER A 251 -18.79 6.67 -1.53
CA SER A 251 -19.52 7.01 -0.30
C SER A 251 -19.00 8.28 0.38
N SER A 252 -17.68 8.48 0.41
CA SER A 252 -17.05 9.65 1.04
C SER A 252 -17.34 10.95 0.30
N LEU A 253 -17.36 10.90 -1.03
CA LEU A 253 -17.67 12.05 -1.90
C LEU A 253 -19.18 12.34 -2.01
N SER A 254 -20.03 11.51 -1.37
CA SER A 254 -21.50 11.64 -1.42
C SER A 254 -22.03 11.62 -2.86
N LEU A 255 -21.52 10.71 -3.70
CA LEU A 255 -21.92 10.55 -5.10
C LEU A 255 -23.17 9.69 -5.29
N ASN A 256 -23.89 9.40 -4.20
CA ASN A 256 -25.15 8.61 -4.17
C ASN A 256 -26.30 9.25 -4.97
N ASP A 257 -26.17 10.55 -5.22
CA ASP A 257 -27.16 11.41 -5.86
C ASP A 257 -26.89 11.58 -7.37
N GLY A 258 -25.95 10.80 -7.90
CA GLY A 258 -25.54 10.82 -9.31
C GLY A 258 -24.05 11.01 -9.47
N GLY A 259 -23.43 10.10 -10.24
CA GLY A 259 -21.99 10.09 -10.47
C GLY A 259 -21.36 8.74 -10.16
N GLY A 260 -20.04 8.72 -10.14
CA GLY A 260 -19.28 7.49 -9.97
C GLY A 260 -17.79 7.68 -9.74
N VAL A 261 -17.15 6.57 -9.38
CA VAL A 261 -15.70 6.43 -9.23
C VAL A 261 -15.20 5.33 -10.17
N VAL A 262 -14.07 5.57 -10.82
CA VAL A 262 -13.45 4.64 -11.77
C VAL A 262 -11.93 4.62 -11.56
N PHE A 263 -11.36 3.42 -11.47
CA PHE A 263 -9.93 3.16 -11.57
C PHE A 263 -9.63 2.47 -12.89
N LEU A 264 -8.59 2.91 -13.58
CA LEU A 264 -8.19 2.43 -14.90
C LEU A 264 -6.71 2.06 -14.92
N ASP A 265 -6.36 1.00 -15.62
CA ASP A 265 -4.98 0.68 -15.99
C ASP A 265 -4.62 1.33 -17.34
N THR A 266 -3.40 1.85 -17.46
CA THR A 266 -2.95 2.58 -18.64
C THR A 266 -2.23 1.72 -19.68
N ASP A 267 -1.85 0.48 -19.35
CA ASP A 267 -1.11 -0.40 -20.27
C ASP A 267 -1.69 -1.83 -20.33
N THR A 268 -2.39 -2.17 -21.42
CA THR A 268 -2.77 -3.56 -21.76
C THR A 268 -1.55 -4.34 -22.23
N SER A 269 -0.74 -4.84 -21.29
CA SER A 269 0.20 -5.91 -21.60
C SER A 269 -0.47 -7.27 -21.47
N TYR A 270 -0.82 -7.87 -22.60
CA TYR A 270 -0.86 -9.32 -22.83
C TYR A 270 -1.54 -10.20 -21.75
N ARG A 271 -2.87 -10.19 -21.67
CA ARG A 271 -3.66 -11.36 -21.22
C ARG A 271 -4.80 -11.64 -22.21
N GLY A 272 -4.47 -12.35 -23.27
CA GLY A 272 -5.46 -13.19 -23.95
C GLY A 272 -5.63 -14.47 -23.15
N VAL A 273 -6.82 -14.68 -22.58
CA VAL A 273 -7.68 -15.88 -22.71
C VAL A 273 -8.81 -15.78 -21.68
N GLY A 274 -10.02 -15.48 -22.18
CA GLY A 274 -11.26 -16.15 -21.80
C GLY A 274 -11.92 -15.82 -20.46
N VAL A 275 -12.78 -14.79 -20.44
CA VAL A 275 -14.14 -14.91 -19.88
C VAL A 275 -15.09 -14.04 -20.71
N THR A 276 -15.70 -14.63 -21.74
CA THR A 276 -16.89 -14.06 -22.38
C THR A 276 -18.08 -14.21 -21.43
N ALA A 277 -18.62 -13.09 -20.95
CA ALA A 277 -19.97 -13.06 -20.41
C ALA A 277 -20.95 -13.49 -21.52
N GLN A 278 -21.61 -14.62 -21.29
CA GLN A 278 -22.61 -15.19 -22.18
C GLN A 278 -23.77 -14.20 -22.37
N VAL A 279 -24.07 -13.88 -23.64
CA VAL A 279 -25.40 -13.50 -24.10
C VAL A 279 -25.83 -14.55 -25.11
N ILE A 280 -27.04 -15.04 -24.90
CA ILE A 280 -27.74 -16.11 -25.61
C ILE A 280 -28.19 -15.65 -27.01
N ASP A 281 -28.13 -16.60 -27.97
CA ASP A 281 -28.74 -16.65 -29.31
C ASP A 281 -28.28 -15.61 -30.37
N SER A 282 -28.06 -15.94 -31.64
CA SER A 282 -28.44 -17.10 -32.46
C SER A 282 -27.64 -17.12 -33.78
N GLU A 283 -27.41 -18.35 -34.26
CA GLU A 283 -27.42 -18.79 -35.67
C GLU A 283 -26.34 -18.41 -36.72
N LEU A 284 -25.73 -19.51 -37.21
CA LEU A 284 -25.34 -19.90 -38.58
C LEU A 284 -23.98 -19.53 -39.20
N ASP A 285 -23.21 -20.62 -39.40
CA ASP A 285 -22.53 -21.07 -40.62
C ASP A 285 -21.14 -20.54 -41.05
N SER A 286 -20.15 -21.37 -40.69
CA SER A 286 -19.23 -22.11 -41.58
C SER A 286 -18.41 -21.39 -42.66
N ASN A 287 -17.08 -21.36 -42.51
CA ASN A 287 -16.13 -22.27 -43.19
C ASN A 287 -14.68 -21.74 -43.20
N TYR A 288 -13.77 -22.55 -42.64
CA TYR A 288 -12.36 -22.83 -43.00
C TYR A 288 -11.53 -21.79 -43.80
N SER A 289 -10.35 -21.42 -43.26
CA SER A 289 -9.02 -21.87 -43.77
C SER A 289 -7.84 -21.12 -43.10
N LEU A 290 -6.89 -21.87 -42.55
CA LEU A 290 -5.45 -21.54 -42.35
C LEU A 290 -4.67 -22.27 -43.47
N PRO A 291 -3.36 -22.03 -43.79
CA PRO A 291 -2.29 -21.60 -42.88
C PRO A 291 -1.14 -20.72 -43.47
N ASP A 292 -0.14 -20.48 -42.61
CA ASP A 292 1.29 -20.20 -42.89
C ASP A 292 1.68 -18.82 -43.49
N SER A 293 2.83 -18.18 -43.19
CA SER A 293 4.07 -18.57 -42.53
C SER A 293 4.97 -17.33 -42.30
N THR A 294 5.88 -17.44 -41.33
CA THR A 294 7.27 -16.91 -41.30
C THR A 294 7.61 -15.41 -41.48
N SER A 295 8.20 -14.90 -40.40
CA SER A 295 9.53 -14.25 -40.36
C SER A 295 9.68 -12.72 -40.51
N ASN A 296 10.37 -12.20 -39.49
CA ASN A 296 11.45 -11.22 -39.55
C ASN A 296 11.19 -9.76 -39.96
N ARG A 297 11.47 -8.92 -38.94
CA ARG A 297 12.38 -7.78 -38.96
C ARG A 297 11.85 -6.39 -39.28
N THR A 298 12.43 -5.50 -38.48
CA THR A 298 12.77 -4.09 -38.71
C THR A 298 11.68 -3.06 -38.49
N MET A 299 11.82 -2.39 -37.34
CA MET A 299 11.44 -1.00 -37.15
C MET A 299 11.89 -0.17 -38.35
N GLN A 300 10.95 0.51 -38.99
CA GLN A 300 11.20 1.79 -39.63
C GLN A 300 9.96 2.67 -39.46
N SER A 301 10.19 3.77 -38.76
CA SER A 301 9.33 4.94 -38.70
C SER A 301 9.12 5.49 -40.11
N THR A 302 7.89 5.47 -40.60
CA THR A 302 7.47 6.33 -41.71
C THR A 302 6.13 6.96 -41.38
N THR A 303 6.18 8.25 -41.04
CA THR A 303 5.06 9.19 -41.16
C THR A 303 4.53 9.16 -42.59
N SER A 304 3.27 8.74 -42.75
CA SER A 304 2.54 8.85 -44.01
C SER A 304 1.20 9.51 -43.75
N TRP A 305 1.13 10.80 -44.09
CA TRP A 305 -0.11 11.53 -44.28
C TRP A 305 -0.68 11.11 -45.64
N GLY A 306 -1.71 10.27 -45.64
CA GLY A 306 -2.45 9.86 -46.85
C GLY A 306 -3.89 10.33 -46.77
N ALA A 307 -4.27 11.24 -47.65
CA ALA A 307 -5.61 11.78 -47.78
C ALA A 307 -6.54 10.84 -48.57
N SER A 308 -7.82 10.83 -48.14
CA SER A 308 -9.05 10.52 -48.90
C SER A 308 -9.44 9.06 -49.19
N SER A 309 -10.51 8.62 -48.52
CA SER A 309 -11.72 8.11 -49.21
C SER A 309 -12.93 8.20 -48.28
N SER A 310 -13.84 9.11 -48.59
CA SER A 310 -15.11 9.32 -47.92
C SER A 310 -16.09 8.18 -48.18
N ARG A 311 -16.36 7.33 -47.19
CA ARG A 311 -17.62 6.58 -47.08
C ARG A 311 -18.43 7.21 -45.96
N ARG A 312 -19.59 7.77 -46.30
CA ARG A 312 -20.55 8.31 -45.34
C ARG A 312 -21.17 7.15 -44.57
N GLU A 313 -20.78 6.99 -43.31
CA GLU A 313 -21.54 6.22 -42.33
C GLU A 313 -22.67 7.08 -41.74
N PRO A 314 -23.76 6.47 -41.21
CA PRO A 314 -24.90 7.19 -40.66
C PRO A 314 -24.51 8.02 -39.41
N PRO A 315 -25.23 9.12 -39.09
CA PRO A 315 -24.78 10.08 -38.06
C PRO A 315 -24.89 9.61 -36.59
N ASP A 316 -25.44 8.42 -36.31
CA ASP A 316 -25.91 8.07 -34.97
C ASP A 316 -25.12 6.97 -34.23
N GLN A 317 -23.94 6.60 -34.72
CA GLN A 317 -23.01 5.75 -33.94
C GLN A 317 -21.63 6.39 -33.85
N LEU A 318 -21.28 6.83 -32.64
CA LEU A 318 -19.99 7.41 -32.33
C LEU A 318 -18.90 6.32 -32.44
N PRO A 319 -17.79 6.54 -33.17
CA PRO A 319 -16.73 5.55 -33.29
C PRO A 319 -16.13 5.23 -31.91
N GLN A 320 -16.00 3.94 -31.62
CA GLN A 320 -15.44 3.45 -30.35
C GLN A 320 -13.98 3.87 -30.19
N PRO A 321 -13.50 4.15 -28.97
CA PRO A 321 -12.09 4.45 -28.73
C PRO A 321 -11.23 3.26 -29.16
N VAL A 322 -10.19 3.54 -29.95
CA VAL A 322 -9.17 2.55 -30.32
C VAL A 322 -8.32 2.29 -29.06
N ASN A 323 -8.23 1.04 -28.63
CA ASN A 323 -7.52 0.59 -27.41
C ASN A 323 -7.98 1.30 -26.11
N PRO A 324 -9.16 0.95 -25.57
CA PRO A 324 -9.62 1.49 -24.30
C PRO A 324 -8.77 0.97 -23.13
N CYS A 325 -8.57 1.82 -22.12
CA CYS A 325 -7.96 1.43 -20.85
C CYS A 325 -8.75 0.31 -20.15
N GLU A 326 -8.04 -0.62 -19.50
CA GLU A 326 -8.66 -1.65 -18.67
C GLU A 326 -9.27 -1.05 -17.41
N VAL A 327 -10.46 -1.50 -17.02
CA VAL A 327 -11.15 -1.00 -15.82
C VAL A 327 -10.77 -1.88 -14.63
N LEU A 328 -10.01 -1.33 -13.70
CA LEU A 328 -9.59 -2.01 -12.48
C LEU A 328 -10.75 -2.10 -11.47
N ALA A 329 -11.49 -1.01 -11.30
CA ALA A 329 -12.66 -0.97 -10.42
C ALA A 329 -13.61 0.17 -10.82
N THR A 330 -14.90 -0.03 -10.56
CA THR A 330 -15.90 1.02 -10.72
C THR A 330 -17.03 0.89 -9.70
N THR A 331 -17.47 2.03 -9.19
CA THR A 331 -18.66 2.15 -8.34
C THR A 331 -19.49 3.32 -8.87
N THR A 332 -20.74 3.07 -9.26
CA THR A 332 -21.65 4.06 -9.84
C THR A 332 -23.04 3.92 -9.24
N THR A 333 -23.81 5.01 -9.28
CA THR A 333 -25.20 5.05 -8.79
C THR A 333 -26.21 4.44 -9.74
N VAL A 334 -25.96 4.50 -11.05
CA VAL A 334 -26.87 4.03 -12.10
C VAL A 334 -26.41 2.67 -12.64
N LYS A 335 -27.32 1.70 -12.77
CA LYS A 335 -27.00 0.32 -13.21
C LYS A 335 -26.48 0.21 -14.64
N THR A 336 -26.72 1.22 -15.49
CA THR A 336 -26.25 1.28 -16.88
C THR A 336 -24.95 2.06 -16.96
N ARG A 337 -23.93 1.50 -17.63
CA ARG A 337 -22.62 2.14 -17.85
C ARG A 337 -22.79 3.46 -18.60
N GLU A 338 -22.86 4.57 -17.84
CA GLU A 338 -22.88 5.92 -18.39
C GLU A 338 -21.49 6.45 -18.74
N TYR A 339 -20.41 5.68 -18.53
CA TYR A 339 -19.06 6.11 -18.92
C TYR A 339 -18.46 5.20 -19.99
N THR A 340 -17.64 5.78 -20.85
CA THR A 340 -16.80 5.06 -21.82
C THR A 340 -15.35 5.13 -21.38
N ALA A 341 -14.67 3.99 -21.28
CA ALA A 341 -13.27 3.95 -20.90
C ALA A 341 -12.42 4.78 -21.89
N PRO A 342 -11.63 5.75 -21.41
CA PRO A 342 -10.72 6.53 -22.24
C PRO A 342 -9.69 5.69 -23.00
N SER A 343 -9.19 6.21 -24.13
CA SER A 343 -8.06 5.61 -24.84
C SER A 343 -6.74 5.82 -24.07
N GLN A 344 -5.77 4.94 -24.29
CA GLN A 344 -4.44 5.03 -23.66
C GLN A 344 -3.69 6.33 -24.02
N GLU A 345 -3.81 6.78 -25.26
CA GLU A 345 -3.17 8.02 -25.73
C GLU A 345 -3.74 9.25 -25.01
N ASP A 346 -5.06 9.27 -24.82
CA ASP A 346 -5.77 10.36 -24.16
C ASP A 346 -5.44 10.42 -22.65
N ILE A 347 -5.37 9.25 -21.98
CA ILE A 347 -4.92 9.20 -20.59
C ILE A 347 -3.46 9.65 -20.47
N SER A 348 -2.58 9.20 -21.37
CA SER A 348 -1.17 9.62 -21.38
C SER A 348 -1.04 11.14 -21.56
N HIS A 349 -1.90 11.75 -22.38
CA HIS A 349 -1.97 13.20 -22.50
C HIS A 349 -2.42 13.87 -21.18
N LEU A 350 -3.48 13.36 -20.54
CA LEU A 350 -3.96 13.89 -19.25
C LEU A 350 -2.92 13.78 -18.13
N ILE A 351 -2.18 12.67 -18.05
CA ILE A 351 -1.11 12.46 -17.06
C ILE A 351 0.00 13.51 -17.24
N LYS A 352 0.41 13.78 -18.48
CA LYS A 352 1.47 14.77 -18.78
C LYS A 352 1.06 16.20 -18.42
N GLN A 353 -0.21 16.56 -18.64
CA GLN A 353 -0.71 17.91 -18.37
C GLN A 353 -1.05 18.12 -16.89
N HIS A 354 -1.55 17.09 -16.21
CA HIS A 354 -2.03 17.16 -14.82
C HIS A 354 -1.33 16.12 -13.92
N PRO A 355 0.00 16.19 -13.74
CA PRO A 355 0.77 15.16 -13.00
C PRO A 355 0.45 15.09 -11.50
N ARG A 356 -0.24 16.10 -10.94
CA ARG A 356 -0.71 16.14 -9.55
C ARG A 356 -2.21 15.91 -9.40
N GLY A 357 -2.88 15.57 -10.51
CA GLY A 357 -4.33 15.55 -10.59
C GLY A 357 -4.96 16.94 -10.68
N ASN A 358 -6.24 16.99 -11.07
CA ASN A 358 -6.98 18.24 -11.23
C ASN A 358 -8.50 18.02 -11.07
N LEU A 359 -9.22 19.11 -10.76
CA LEU A 359 -10.69 19.19 -10.73
C LEU A 359 -11.18 20.00 -11.94
N PHE A 360 -11.96 19.34 -12.80
CA PHE A 360 -12.58 19.92 -13.98
C PHE A 360 -14.05 20.25 -13.72
N ASN A 361 -14.47 21.46 -14.12
CA ASN A 361 -15.87 21.89 -14.12
C ASN A 361 -16.39 21.95 -15.57
N LEU A 362 -17.45 21.20 -15.86
CA LEU A 362 -18.05 21.05 -17.18
C LEU A 362 -19.35 21.88 -17.22
N GLY A 363 -19.28 23.08 -17.80
CA GLY A 363 -20.43 23.99 -17.92
C GLY A 363 -21.40 23.63 -19.07
N PRO A 364 -22.66 24.08 -19.02
CA PRO A 364 -23.65 23.88 -20.09
C PRO A 364 -23.30 24.63 -21.38
N ASP A 365 -22.66 25.80 -21.27
CA ASP A 365 -22.04 26.49 -22.39
C ASP A 365 -20.55 26.16 -22.40
N SER A 366 -20.08 25.53 -23.46
CA SER A 366 -18.67 25.20 -23.75
C SER A 366 -17.79 26.45 -23.99
N ALA A 367 -18.09 27.56 -23.31
CA ALA A 367 -17.47 28.87 -23.49
C ALA A 367 -17.03 29.54 -22.17
N GLU A 368 -17.56 29.15 -21.00
CA GLU A 368 -17.17 29.75 -19.71
C GLU A 368 -16.53 28.72 -18.77
N TYR A 369 -15.21 28.67 -18.81
CA TYR A 369 -14.37 27.69 -18.11
C TYR A 369 -13.71 28.28 -16.86
N ILE A 370 -13.80 27.56 -15.73
CA ILE A 370 -13.05 27.86 -14.51
C ILE A 370 -12.36 26.58 -14.04
N SER A 371 -11.05 26.49 -14.27
CA SER A 371 -10.15 25.56 -13.60
C SER A 371 -10.04 25.97 -12.13
N SER A 372 -10.09 25.01 -11.19
CA SER A 372 -10.14 25.33 -9.75
C SER A 372 -8.86 25.99 -9.22
N SER A 373 -7.80 26.06 -10.01
CA SER A 373 -6.64 26.93 -9.74
C SER A 373 -7.02 28.40 -9.54
N ASP A 374 -8.22 28.80 -10.01
CA ASP A 374 -8.74 30.16 -9.94
C ASP A 374 -9.77 30.38 -8.81
N GLU A 375 -10.05 29.41 -7.92
CA GLU A 375 -11.01 29.60 -6.82
C GLU A 375 -10.60 30.70 -5.81
N HIS A 376 -9.32 31.12 -5.81
CA HIS A 376 -8.82 32.25 -5.02
C HIS A 376 -8.72 33.58 -5.78
N THR A 377 -9.10 33.64 -7.05
CA THR A 377 -8.90 34.83 -7.90
C THR A 377 -10.22 35.28 -8.52
N ALA A 378 -11.20 35.60 -7.67
CA ALA A 378 -12.38 36.37 -8.05
C ALA A 378 -12.03 37.86 -8.20
N TYR A 379 -11.05 38.22 -9.05
CA TYR A 379 -10.80 39.61 -9.42
C TYR A 379 -10.34 39.71 -10.88
N ASN A 380 -10.80 40.80 -11.50
CA ASN A 380 -10.39 41.31 -12.81
C ASN A 380 -8.88 41.26 -13.00
N LEU A 381 -8.35 40.18 -13.55
CA LEU A 381 -7.13 40.23 -14.35
C LEU A 381 -7.53 40.43 -15.81
N PRO A 382 -6.70 41.14 -16.61
CA PRO A 382 -6.88 41.21 -18.05
C PRO A 382 -7.04 39.78 -18.59
N LYS A 383 -7.91 39.60 -19.60
CA LYS A 383 -8.09 38.34 -20.34
C LYS A 383 -6.72 37.83 -20.86
N SER A 384 -5.95 37.19 -20.00
CA SER A 384 -4.69 36.56 -20.37
C SER A 384 -5.07 35.33 -21.17
N LYS A 385 -4.42 35.17 -22.32
CA LYS A 385 -4.67 34.12 -23.31
C LYS A 385 -4.65 32.73 -22.65
N ARG A 386 -5.83 32.24 -22.25
CA ARG A 386 -6.02 30.87 -21.77
C ARG A 386 -5.80 29.92 -22.96
N THR A 387 -5.01 28.87 -22.74
CA THR A 387 -4.44 28.02 -23.80
C THR A 387 -5.51 27.12 -24.44
N ASN A 388 -5.42 26.92 -25.76
CA ASN A 388 -6.32 26.02 -26.51
C ASN A 388 -6.34 24.56 -25.98
N ALA A 389 -5.32 24.16 -25.21
CA ALA A 389 -5.17 22.83 -24.62
C ALA A 389 -6.29 22.46 -23.65
N THR A 390 -6.77 23.41 -22.83
CA THR A 390 -7.80 23.14 -21.81
C THR A 390 -9.18 22.85 -22.43
N LYS A 391 -9.44 23.37 -23.63
CA LYS A 391 -10.69 23.13 -24.35
C LYS A 391 -10.77 21.71 -24.91
N ARG A 392 -9.64 21.18 -25.41
CA ARG A 392 -9.55 19.80 -25.92
C ARG A 392 -9.79 18.77 -24.81
N GLU A 393 -9.19 18.97 -23.65
CA GLU A 393 -9.33 18.09 -22.48
C GLU A 393 -10.77 18.02 -21.99
N ILE A 394 -11.46 19.16 -21.95
CA ILE A 394 -12.86 19.21 -21.51
C ILE A 394 -13.78 18.48 -22.50
N LEU A 395 -13.60 18.69 -23.82
CA LEU A 395 -14.36 17.96 -24.83
C LEU A 395 -14.15 16.45 -24.74
N LEU A 396 -12.92 16.04 -24.47
CA LEU A 396 -12.53 14.64 -24.29
C LEU A 396 -13.16 14.04 -23.02
N LEU A 397 -13.10 14.74 -21.90
CA LEU A 397 -13.72 14.30 -20.65
C LEU A 397 -15.25 14.26 -20.74
N SER A 398 -15.88 15.23 -21.39
CA SER A 398 -17.32 15.22 -21.67
C SER A 398 -17.74 14.07 -22.57
N ARG A 399 -16.86 13.60 -23.47
CA ARG A 399 -17.10 12.42 -24.31
C ARG A 399 -17.07 11.14 -23.47
N TYR A 400 -16.11 11.01 -22.56
CA TYR A 400 -15.94 9.79 -21.77
C TYR A 400 -16.90 9.68 -20.58
N PHE A 401 -17.33 10.81 -20.02
CA PHE A 401 -18.26 10.90 -18.91
C PHE A 401 -19.46 11.80 -19.30
N PRO A 402 -20.37 11.33 -20.16
CA PRO A 402 -21.56 12.08 -20.54
C PRO A 402 -22.40 12.45 -19.31
N GLY A 403 -22.94 13.67 -19.31
CA GLY A 403 -23.74 14.19 -18.20
C GLY A 403 -22.94 14.65 -16.98
N ALA A 404 -21.63 14.36 -16.89
CA ALA A 404 -20.80 14.84 -15.81
C ALA A 404 -20.71 16.38 -15.81
N LYS A 405 -20.89 16.99 -14.64
CA LYS A 405 -20.72 18.43 -14.40
C LYS A 405 -19.40 18.73 -13.72
N GLN A 406 -18.87 17.79 -12.95
CA GLN A 406 -17.56 17.90 -12.30
C GLN A 406 -16.82 16.57 -12.37
N ILE A 407 -15.50 16.63 -12.61
CA ILE A 407 -14.64 15.45 -12.68
C ILE A 407 -13.33 15.73 -11.96
N ILE A 408 -12.95 14.84 -11.04
CA ILE A 408 -11.61 14.75 -10.46
C ILE A 408 -10.85 13.70 -11.26
N PHE A 409 -9.63 14.05 -11.67
CA PHE A 409 -8.66 13.14 -12.27
C PHE A 409 -7.40 13.10 -11.40
N ILE A 410 -6.86 11.92 -11.12
CA ILE A 410 -5.59 11.74 -10.42
C ILE A 410 -4.77 10.64 -11.11
N PRO A 411 -3.53 10.93 -11.54
CA PRO A 411 -2.61 9.90 -12.00
C PRO A 411 -2.01 9.14 -10.80
N LEU A 412 -1.94 7.82 -10.89
CA LEU A 412 -1.43 6.93 -9.85
C LEU A 412 -0.18 6.23 -10.39
N TRP A 413 0.95 6.36 -9.71
CA TRP A 413 2.18 5.68 -10.12
C TRP A 413 2.38 4.41 -9.28
N ASP A 414 2.49 3.27 -9.94
CA ASP A 414 2.94 2.03 -9.30
C ASP A 414 4.45 1.86 -9.52
N SER A 415 5.21 1.97 -8.43
CA SER A 415 6.65 1.77 -8.45
C SER A 415 7.07 0.34 -8.76
N THR A 416 6.21 -0.65 -8.48
CA THR A 416 6.52 -2.07 -8.64
C THR A 416 6.51 -2.45 -10.12
N THR A 417 5.48 -2.02 -10.84
CA THR A 417 5.34 -2.28 -12.28
C THR A 417 5.94 -1.17 -13.14
N SER A 418 6.31 -0.03 -12.55
CA SER A 418 6.73 1.19 -13.25
C SER A 418 5.67 1.67 -14.26
N ARG A 419 4.40 1.57 -13.87
CA ARG A 419 3.24 1.91 -14.69
C ARG A 419 2.35 2.93 -14.02
N PHE A 420 1.60 3.65 -14.84
CA PHE A 420 0.54 4.51 -14.35
C PHE A 420 -0.79 3.75 -14.32
N SER A 421 -1.58 4.02 -13.30
CA SER A 421 -3.03 3.84 -13.29
C SER A 421 -3.68 5.22 -13.23
N ALA A 422 -4.97 5.31 -13.56
CA ALA A 422 -5.71 6.56 -13.53
C ALA A 422 -6.95 6.43 -12.63
N PHE A 423 -7.18 7.44 -11.81
CA PHE A 423 -8.37 7.57 -10.99
C PHE A 423 -9.26 8.69 -11.51
N PHE A 424 -10.56 8.40 -11.60
CA PHE A 424 -11.61 9.37 -11.90
C PHE A 424 -12.72 9.33 -10.85
N ALA A 425 -13.18 10.50 -10.42
CA ALA A 425 -14.46 10.64 -9.71
C ALA A 425 -15.28 11.72 -10.39
N TYR A 426 -16.51 11.41 -10.78
CA TYR A 426 -17.39 12.34 -11.51
C TYR A 426 -18.73 12.51 -10.82
N SER A 427 -19.30 13.71 -10.93
CA SER A 427 -20.63 14.08 -10.39
C SER A 427 -21.52 14.54 -11.54
N THR A 428 -22.70 13.96 -11.66
CA THR A 428 -23.74 14.35 -12.65
C THR A 428 -24.77 15.30 -12.07
N THR A 429 -24.72 15.54 -10.77
CA THR A 429 -25.59 16.47 -10.05
C THR A 429 -25.55 17.87 -10.65
N GLU A 430 -26.71 18.54 -10.70
CA GLU A 430 -26.84 19.91 -11.19
C GLU A 430 -26.00 20.92 -10.39
N PHE A 431 -25.82 20.64 -9.09
CA PHE A 431 -25.02 21.48 -8.20
C PHE A 431 -23.54 21.07 -8.19
N ARG A 432 -22.65 22.05 -8.00
CA ARG A 432 -21.23 21.80 -7.73
C ARG A 432 -21.06 21.22 -6.33
N THR A 433 -20.69 19.94 -6.25
CA THR A 433 -20.51 19.16 -5.03
C THR A 433 -19.04 18.97 -4.67
N LEU A 434 -18.18 18.84 -5.68
CA LEU A 434 -16.74 18.62 -5.56
C LEU A 434 -16.02 19.96 -5.51
N SER A 435 -15.09 20.10 -4.57
CA SER A 435 -14.25 21.28 -4.39
C SER A 435 -12.78 20.90 -4.38
N HIS A 436 -11.90 21.86 -4.70
CA HIS A 436 -10.45 21.62 -4.66
C HIS A 436 -9.99 21.26 -3.24
N ASN A 437 -10.44 22.05 -2.27
CA ASN A 437 -10.32 21.75 -0.85
C ASN A 437 -11.73 21.60 -0.26
N PRO A 438 -12.09 20.46 0.37
CA PRO A 438 -11.25 19.33 0.77
C PRO A 438 -11.19 18.15 -0.23
N CYS A 439 -12.03 18.12 -1.28
CA CYS A 439 -12.30 16.86 -2.00
C CYS A 439 -11.10 16.35 -2.82
N LEU A 440 -10.44 17.20 -3.62
CA LEU A 440 -9.28 16.76 -4.42
C LEU A 440 -8.13 16.32 -3.53
N LEU A 441 -7.80 17.12 -2.50
CA LEU A 441 -6.71 16.80 -1.56
C LEU A 441 -6.99 15.48 -0.81
N PHE A 442 -8.25 15.26 -0.41
CA PHE A 442 -8.67 14.00 0.18
C PHE A 442 -8.48 12.83 -0.79
N CYS A 443 -8.90 12.96 -2.05
CA CYS A 443 -8.74 11.90 -3.05
C CYS A 443 -7.26 11.59 -3.30
N ILE A 444 -6.39 12.60 -3.38
CA ILE A 444 -4.93 12.40 -3.51
C ILE A 444 -4.39 11.61 -2.33
N ALA A 445 -4.72 12.02 -1.10
CA ALA A 445 -4.27 11.33 0.10
C ALA A 445 -4.78 9.88 0.15
N PHE A 446 -6.06 9.65 -0.16
CA PHE A 446 -6.66 8.33 -0.21
C PHE A 446 -6.01 7.45 -1.27
N CYS A 447 -5.83 7.97 -2.49
CA CYS A 447 -5.19 7.22 -3.57
C CYS A 447 -3.74 6.85 -3.26
N ASN A 448 -2.99 7.71 -2.56
CA ASN A 448 -1.65 7.35 -2.09
C ASN A 448 -1.68 6.18 -1.09
N CYS A 449 -2.70 6.12 -0.21
CA CYS A 449 -2.90 4.97 0.66
C CYS A 449 -3.23 3.69 -0.13
N VAL A 450 -4.05 3.80 -1.19
CA VAL A 450 -4.36 2.68 -2.10
C VAL A 450 -3.08 2.15 -2.75
N MET A 451 -2.26 3.03 -3.34
CA MET A 451 -1.00 2.62 -3.98
C MET A 451 -0.01 2.02 -2.98
N THR A 452 0.05 2.54 -1.76
CA THR A 452 0.90 1.98 -0.70
C THR A 452 0.48 0.56 -0.34
N GLU A 453 -0.82 0.30 -0.25
CA GLU A 453 -1.34 -1.04 0.05
C GLU A 453 -1.08 -2.01 -1.12
N ILE A 454 -1.22 -1.56 -2.36
CA ILE A 454 -0.88 -2.36 -3.55
C ILE A 454 0.61 -2.71 -3.55
N SER A 455 1.50 -1.75 -3.31
CA SER A 455 2.94 -2.01 -3.20
C SER A 455 3.27 -2.99 -2.06
N ARG A 456 2.53 -2.92 -0.94
CA ARG A 456 2.67 -3.85 0.19
C ARG A 456 2.27 -5.27 -0.22
N LEU A 457 1.12 -5.43 -0.88
CA LEU A 457 0.64 -6.74 -1.37
C LEU A 457 1.61 -7.33 -2.39
N ALA A 458 2.08 -6.54 -3.36
CA ALA A 458 3.05 -6.98 -4.36
C ALA A 458 4.38 -7.40 -3.72
N THR A 459 4.86 -6.66 -2.71
CA THR A 459 6.07 -7.03 -1.95
C THR A 459 5.89 -8.37 -1.23
N LEU A 460 4.73 -8.60 -0.61
CA LEU A 460 4.44 -9.85 0.07
C LEU A 460 4.29 -11.03 -0.89
N ALA A 461 3.66 -10.82 -2.04
CA ALA A 461 3.54 -11.83 -3.09
C ALA A 461 4.93 -12.22 -3.64
N ALA A 462 5.80 -11.24 -3.91
CA ALA A 462 7.17 -11.49 -4.36
C ALA A 462 7.99 -12.26 -3.30
N ASP A 463 7.82 -11.93 -2.02
CA ASP A 463 8.44 -12.65 -0.91
C ASP A 463 7.98 -14.12 -0.84
N GLN A 464 6.69 -14.36 -1.05
CA GLN A 464 6.12 -15.71 -1.07
C GLN A 464 6.64 -16.52 -2.27
N GLN A 465 6.59 -15.95 -3.47
CA GLN A 465 7.14 -16.57 -4.69
C GLN A 465 8.62 -16.91 -4.54
N LYS A 466 9.40 -16.02 -3.89
CA LYS A 466 10.81 -16.27 -3.57
C LYS A 466 10.97 -17.48 -2.63
N SER A 467 10.12 -17.61 -1.62
CA SER A 467 10.14 -18.75 -0.70
C SER A 467 9.78 -20.06 -1.41
N ASP A 468 8.75 -20.04 -2.25
CA ASP A 468 8.28 -21.22 -2.98
C ASP A 468 9.33 -21.70 -4.00
N PHE A 469 9.97 -20.75 -4.70
CA PHE A 469 11.09 -21.03 -5.60
C PHE A 469 12.26 -21.73 -4.86
N ILE A 470 12.67 -21.20 -3.70
CA ILE A 470 13.72 -21.80 -2.89
C ILE A 470 13.34 -23.21 -2.40
N GLY A 471 12.07 -23.41 -2.05
CA GLY A 471 11.50 -24.72 -1.74
C GLY A 471 11.68 -25.71 -2.89
N SER A 472 11.19 -25.35 -4.08
CA SER A 472 11.22 -26.21 -5.27
C SER A 472 12.65 -26.58 -5.70
N ILE A 473 13.55 -25.61 -5.84
CA ILE A 473 14.95 -25.85 -6.24
C ILE A 473 15.67 -26.77 -5.28
N SER A 474 15.43 -26.62 -3.98
CA SER A 474 16.07 -27.49 -3.00
C SER A 474 15.67 -28.95 -3.18
N HIS A 475 14.38 -29.22 -3.47
CA HIS A 475 13.91 -30.58 -3.74
C HIS A 475 14.51 -31.12 -5.04
N GLU A 476 14.59 -30.31 -6.10
CA GLU A 476 15.18 -30.71 -7.38
C GLU A 476 16.69 -30.99 -7.30
N LEU A 477 17.44 -30.25 -6.47
CA LEU A 477 18.88 -30.47 -6.27
C LEU A 477 19.19 -31.61 -5.28
N ARG A 478 18.32 -31.87 -4.30
CA ARG A 478 18.53 -32.92 -3.29
C ARG A 478 18.52 -34.32 -3.91
N SER A 479 17.63 -34.57 -4.87
CA SER A 479 17.46 -35.88 -5.48
C SER A 479 18.70 -36.39 -6.26
N PRO A 480 19.27 -35.63 -7.23
CA PRO A 480 20.49 -36.06 -7.92
C PRO A 480 21.68 -36.16 -6.98
N LEU A 481 21.73 -35.31 -5.95
CA LEU A 481 22.84 -35.30 -5.00
C LEU A 481 22.85 -36.54 -4.09
N HIS A 482 21.69 -37.06 -3.68
CA HIS A 482 21.60 -38.37 -3.03
C HIS A 482 22.05 -39.50 -3.96
N GLY A 483 21.76 -39.39 -5.27
CA GLY A 483 22.27 -40.33 -6.27
C GLY A 483 23.81 -40.33 -6.37
N ILE A 484 24.44 -39.15 -6.32
CA ILE A 484 25.90 -39.02 -6.31
C ILE A 484 26.48 -39.62 -5.03
N LEU A 485 25.91 -39.30 -3.87
CA LEU A 485 26.33 -39.86 -2.58
C LEU A 485 26.24 -41.39 -2.56
N ALA A 486 25.12 -41.96 -2.99
CA ALA A 486 24.96 -43.41 -3.08
C ALA A 486 25.99 -44.04 -4.04
N SER A 487 26.28 -43.36 -5.16
CA SER A 487 27.29 -43.83 -6.12
C SER A 487 28.70 -43.81 -5.52
N CYS A 488 29.03 -42.78 -4.72
CA CYS A 488 30.31 -42.70 -4.01
C CYS A 488 30.41 -43.79 -2.94
N GLU A 489 29.34 -44.03 -2.18
CA GLU A 489 29.28 -45.09 -1.17
C GLU A 489 29.48 -46.48 -1.79
N PHE A 490 28.78 -46.79 -2.89
CA PHE A 490 28.98 -48.06 -3.60
C PHE A 490 30.37 -48.20 -4.22
N LEU A 491 30.96 -47.12 -4.76
CA LEU A 491 32.33 -47.16 -5.26
C LEU A 491 33.35 -47.35 -4.14
N GLY A 492 33.11 -46.78 -2.96
CA GLY A 492 33.95 -46.97 -1.77
C GLY A 492 34.00 -48.42 -1.28
N ASP A 493 32.91 -49.17 -1.47
CA ASP A 493 32.80 -50.59 -1.12
C ASP A 493 33.48 -51.54 -2.14
N THR A 494 33.94 -51.02 -3.29
CA THR A 494 34.68 -51.81 -4.29
C THR A 494 36.19 -51.80 -4.04
N GLU A 495 36.93 -52.75 -4.63
CA GLU A 495 38.39 -52.73 -4.62
C GLU A 495 38.92 -51.50 -5.38
N THR A 496 39.31 -50.46 -4.64
CA THR A 496 39.82 -49.19 -5.18
C THR A 496 41.30 -49.01 -4.84
N THR A 497 42.06 -48.46 -5.79
CA THR A 497 43.43 -48.00 -5.52
C THR A 497 43.43 -46.83 -4.54
N SER A 498 44.55 -46.56 -3.86
CA SER A 498 44.68 -45.43 -2.93
C SER A 498 44.33 -44.08 -3.56
N PHE A 499 44.65 -43.90 -4.85
CA PHE A 499 44.28 -42.71 -5.62
C PHE A 499 42.77 -42.63 -5.91
N GLN A 500 42.15 -43.75 -6.31
CA GLN A 500 40.69 -43.81 -6.55
C GLN A 500 39.90 -43.59 -5.26
N LYS A 501 40.36 -44.14 -4.14
CA LYS A 501 39.76 -43.93 -2.82
C LYS A 501 39.77 -42.44 -2.45
N SER A 502 40.91 -41.77 -2.63
CA SER A 502 41.02 -40.33 -2.39
C SER A 502 40.06 -39.50 -3.27
N LEU A 503 39.85 -39.89 -4.53
CA LEU A 503 38.87 -39.24 -5.42
C LEU A 503 37.42 -39.44 -4.95
N VAL A 504 37.07 -40.66 -4.54
CA VAL A 504 35.73 -41.00 -4.01
C VAL A 504 35.45 -40.25 -2.71
N ASP A 505 36.41 -40.22 -1.78
CA ASP A 505 36.30 -39.49 -0.51
C ASP A 505 36.13 -37.98 -0.74
N THR A 506 36.83 -37.43 -1.75
CA THR A 506 36.69 -36.02 -2.13
C THR A 506 35.30 -35.74 -2.72
N ALA A 507 34.80 -36.62 -3.60
CA ALA A 507 33.48 -36.48 -4.21
C ALA A 507 32.35 -36.59 -3.18
N ASP A 508 32.43 -37.54 -2.23
CA ASP A 508 31.49 -37.69 -1.12
C ASP A 508 31.50 -36.44 -0.22
N SER A 509 32.68 -35.96 0.16
CA SER A 509 32.84 -34.74 0.96
C SER A 509 32.24 -33.50 0.27
N CYS A 510 32.49 -33.33 -1.03
CA CYS A 510 31.89 -32.25 -1.82
C CYS A 510 30.36 -32.38 -1.91
N ALA A 511 29.84 -33.59 -2.11
CA ALA A 511 28.40 -33.83 -2.18
C ALA A 511 27.71 -33.53 -0.85
N ARG A 512 28.25 -34.01 0.29
CA ARG A 512 27.73 -33.70 1.64
C ARG A 512 27.75 -32.21 1.92
N THR A 513 28.86 -31.53 1.59
CA THR A 513 28.99 -30.08 1.77
C THR A 513 27.94 -29.30 0.97
N LEU A 514 27.64 -29.74 -0.26
CA LEU A 514 26.63 -29.13 -1.11
C LEU A 514 25.21 -29.43 -0.60
N LEU A 515 24.93 -30.65 -0.11
CA LEU A 515 23.66 -31.02 0.53
C LEU A 515 23.35 -30.10 1.72
N ASP A 516 24.34 -29.93 2.59
CA ASP A 516 24.24 -29.07 3.76
C ASP A 516 24.00 -27.62 3.34
N THR A 517 24.70 -27.16 2.31
CA THR A 517 24.50 -25.80 1.77
C THR A 517 23.07 -25.58 1.28
N ILE A 518 22.48 -26.57 0.58
CA ILE A 518 21.11 -26.50 0.08
C ILE A 518 20.09 -26.54 1.23
N ASN A 519 20.27 -27.45 2.18
CA ASN A 519 19.39 -27.56 3.35
C ASN A 519 19.40 -26.27 4.16
N MET A 520 20.54 -25.59 4.26
CA MET A 520 20.64 -24.30 4.94
C MET A 520 19.91 -23.15 4.24
N VAL A 521 19.86 -23.13 2.90
CA VAL A 521 19.09 -22.11 2.18
C VAL A 521 17.58 -22.28 2.48
N LEU A 522 17.12 -23.53 2.66
CA LEU A 522 15.77 -23.81 3.15
C LEU A 522 15.58 -23.44 4.62
N ASP A 523 16.53 -23.78 5.48
CA ASP A 523 16.42 -23.45 6.90
C ASP A 523 16.40 -21.92 7.08
N TYR A 524 17.19 -21.18 6.29
CA TYR A 524 17.16 -19.73 6.27
C TYR A 524 15.79 -19.18 5.83
N SER A 525 15.16 -19.74 4.79
CA SER A 525 13.82 -19.31 4.37
C SER A 525 12.77 -19.59 5.45
N LYS A 526 12.86 -20.75 6.12
CA LYS A 526 11.99 -21.12 7.24
C LYS A 526 12.23 -20.28 8.49
N ILE A 527 13.48 -20.03 8.87
CA ILE A 527 13.85 -19.24 10.07
C ILE A 527 13.36 -17.80 9.93
N ASN A 528 13.51 -17.18 8.77
CA ASN A 528 12.94 -15.85 8.52
C ASN A 528 11.41 -15.84 8.65
N ALA A 529 10.73 -16.92 8.27
CA ALA A 529 9.29 -17.05 8.48
C ALA A 529 8.93 -17.19 9.98
N PHE A 530 9.71 -17.96 10.74
CA PHE A 530 9.55 -18.08 12.19
C PHE A 530 9.80 -16.77 12.93
N GLU A 531 10.83 -16.01 12.56
CA GLU A 531 11.14 -14.72 13.17
C GLU A 531 10.04 -13.68 12.91
N ARG A 532 9.49 -13.65 11.69
CA ARG A 532 8.31 -12.83 11.36
C ARG A 532 7.10 -13.22 12.22
N ASN A 533 6.82 -14.51 12.36
CA ASN A 533 5.68 -15.01 13.14
C ASN A 533 5.86 -14.76 14.66
N ALA A 534 7.07 -14.93 15.18
CA ALA A 534 7.40 -14.64 16.59
C ALA A 534 7.27 -13.14 16.91
N ASN A 535 7.70 -12.27 16.00
CA ASN A 535 7.55 -10.82 16.13
C ASN A 535 6.07 -10.38 16.07
N LYS A 536 5.25 -11.07 15.27
CA LYS A 536 3.80 -10.86 15.19
C LYS A 536 3.08 -11.34 16.47
N ALA A 537 3.48 -12.48 17.02
CA ALA A 537 2.95 -13.03 18.27
C ALA A 537 3.31 -12.15 19.50
N ARG A 538 4.56 -11.65 19.56
CA ARG A 538 5.01 -10.68 20.57
C ARG A 538 4.20 -9.38 20.56
N ARG A 539 3.86 -8.87 19.37
CA ARG A 539 3.00 -7.68 19.22
C ARG A 539 1.56 -7.90 19.67
N GLN A 540 1.07 -9.15 19.66
CA GLN A 540 -0.28 -9.52 20.09
C GLN A 540 -0.36 -10.00 21.55
N GLY A 541 0.73 -9.90 22.33
CA GLY A 541 0.71 -10.23 23.75
C GLY A 541 0.44 -11.70 24.08
N ARG A 542 0.60 -12.62 23.11
CA ARG A 542 0.46 -14.06 23.33
C ARG A 542 1.80 -14.66 23.75
N THR A 543 1.81 -15.38 24.86
CA THR A 543 2.96 -16.14 25.37
C THR A 543 3.32 -17.26 24.39
N LEU A 544 4.61 -17.37 24.04
CA LEU A 544 5.21 -18.30 23.07
C LEU A 544 4.96 -19.81 23.32
N GLN A 545 4.26 -20.17 24.40
CA GLN A 545 4.09 -21.54 24.86
C GLN A 545 2.88 -22.25 24.23
N SER A 546 1.95 -21.54 23.59
CA SER A 546 0.74 -22.14 22.98
C SER A 546 0.86 -22.50 21.50
N SER A 547 1.91 -22.07 20.80
CA SER A 547 2.10 -22.33 19.37
C SER A 547 2.98 -23.54 19.04
N LEU A 548 3.43 -24.30 20.05
CA LEU A 548 4.28 -25.50 19.86
C LEU A 548 3.49 -26.81 19.71
N GLN A 549 2.15 -26.79 19.71
CA GLN A 549 1.35 -28.01 19.79
C GLN A 549 0.38 -28.27 18.62
N GLU A 550 0.41 -27.45 17.57
CA GLU A 550 -0.44 -27.63 16.38
C GLU A 550 0.37 -27.60 15.08
N SER A 551 1.19 -28.63 14.86
CA SER A 551 1.52 -29.08 13.49
C SER A 551 1.93 -30.55 13.53
N SER A 552 0.91 -31.41 13.54
CA SER A 552 1.04 -32.84 13.34
C SER A 552 1.44 -33.14 11.89
N GLY A 553 2.53 -33.91 11.69
CA GLY A 553 2.66 -34.72 10.48
C GLY A 553 4.02 -34.82 9.77
N GLN A 554 5.09 -34.15 10.21
CA GLN A 554 6.43 -34.42 9.64
C GLN A 554 7.36 -35.07 10.66
N PRO A 555 8.14 -36.10 10.26
CA PRO A 555 9.10 -36.73 11.14
C PRO A 555 10.12 -35.68 11.55
N GLN A 556 10.10 -35.29 12.82
CA GLN A 556 11.11 -34.44 13.40
C GLN A 556 12.45 -35.18 13.27
N LEU A 557 13.31 -34.72 12.35
CA LEU A 557 14.72 -35.06 12.38
C LEU A 557 15.19 -34.76 13.81
N ASN A 558 15.83 -35.71 14.47
CA ASN A 558 16.39 -35.51 15.79
C ASN A 558 17.56 -34.52 15.64
N ILE A 559 17.24 -33.22 15.73
CA ILE A 559 18.15 -32.11 15.40
C ILE A 559 19.33 -32.03 16.39
N TYR A 560 19.16 -32.56 17.61
CA TYR A 560 20.17 -32.60 18.65
C TYR A 560 20.66 -34.03 18.92
N GLY A 561 21.97 -34.20 19.09
CA GLY A 561 22.60 -35.47 19.42
C GLY A 561 23.78 -35.30 20.36
N ASN A 562 24.26 -36.42 20.93
CA ASN A 562 25.51 -36.47 21.68
C ASN A 562 26.69 -36.50 20.71
N VAL A 563 27.53 -35.46 20.77
CA VAL A 563 28.53 -35.19 19.75
C VAL A 563 29.88 -34.88 20.39
N ASP A 564 30.95 -35.48 19.88
CA ASP A 564 32.32 -35.09 20.22
C ASP A 564 32.73 -33.86 19.39
N LEU A 565 32.82 -32.69 20.03
CA LEU A 565 33.14 -31.44 19.35
C LEU A 565 34.59 -31.38 18.88
N ALA A 566 35.53 -32.07 19.55
CA ALA A 566 36.92 -32.07 19.15
C ALA A 566 37.09 -32.86 17.84
N SER A 567 36.48 -34.05 17.77
CA SER A 567 36.49 -34.88 16.57
C SER A 567 35.86 -34.16 15.37
N ILE A 568 34.71 -33.49 15.57
CA ILE A 568 34.11 -32.68 14.49
C ILE A 568 35.04 -31.54 14.05
N THR A 569 35.71 -30.88 14.99
CA THR A 569 36.61 -29.76 14.66
C THR A 569 37.79 -30.24 13.83
N GLU A 570 38.42 -31.33 14.22
CA GLU A 570 39.52 -31.96 13.49
C GLU A 570 39.07 -32.39 12.08
N GLU A 571 37.99 -33.17 11.99
CA GLU A 571 37.45 -33.70 10.74
C GLU A 571 37.10 -32.60 9.72
N VAL A 572 36.44 -31.53 10.17
CA VAL A 572 36.05 -30.43 9.28
C VAL A 572 37.25 -29.62 8.82
N VAL A 573 38.20 -29.32 9.71
CA VAL A 573 39.40 -28.56 9.36
C VAL A 573 40.25 -29.35 8.38
N GLU A 574 40.47 -30.64 8.62
CA GLU A 574 41.23 -31.53 7.75
C GLU A 574 40.56 -31.70 6.37
N GLY A 575 39.24 -31.92 6.35
CA GLY A 575 38.48 -32.05 5.11
C GLY A 575 38.53 -30.79 4.25
N VAL A 576 38.36 -29.61 4.84
CA VAL A 576 38.40 -28.33 4.11
C VAL A 576 39.81 -28.00 3.64
N ALA A 577 40.84 -28.25 4.45
CA ALA A 577 42.24 -28.03 4.09
C ALA A 577 42.67 -28.92 2.92
N THR A 578 42.37 -30.22 3.02
CA THR A 578 42.68 -31.20 1.97
C THR A 578 42.00 -30.84 0.65
N GLY A 579 40.72 -30.43 0.70
CA GLY A 579 39.98 -30.01 -0.48
C GLY A 579 40.59 -28.80 -1.21
N GLN A 580 41.19 -27.87 -0.46
CA GLN A 580 41.87 -26.71 -1.05
C GLN A 580 43.20 -27.09 -1.70
N ILE A 581 44.00 -27.95 -1.05
CA ILE A 581 45.26 -28.48 -1.61
C ILE A 581 45.00 -29.22 -2.93
N PHE A 582 43.92 -29.98 -2.99
CA PHE A 582 43.51 -30.69 -4.21
C PHE A 582 43.07 -29.72 -5.32
N LYS A 583 42.31 -28.68 -4.98
CA LYS A 583 41.90 -27.62 -5.92
C LYS A 583 43.10 -26.85 -6.49
N ASP A 584 44.09 -26.53 -5.67
CA ASP A 584 45.30 -25.84 -6.10
C ASP A 584 46.20 -26.76 -6.95
N SER A 585 46.21 -28.06 -6.67
CA SER A 585 46.88 -29.08 -7.50
C SER A 585 46.22 -29.27 -8.87
N LEU A 586 44.88 -29.29 -8.93
CA LEU A 586 44.12 -29.37 -10.20
C LEU A 586 44.29 -28.12 -11.07
N ASN A 587 44.37 -26.93 -10.46
CA ASN A 587 44.64 -25.70 -11.20
C ASN A 587 46.07 -25.69 -11.79
N SER A 588 47.04 -26.27 -11.08
CA SER A 588 48.42 -26.44 -11.56
C SER A 588 48.53 -27.47 -12.71
N LEU A 589 47.69 -28.51 -12.69
CA LEU A 589 47.58 -29.52 -13.76
C LEU A 589 46.96 -28.97 -15.07
N ASN A 590 46.14 -27.92 -15.00
CA ASN A 590 45.55 -27.30 -16.20
C ASN A 590 46.51 -26.35 -16.95
N ASP A 591 47.64 -25.97 -16.36
CA ASP A 591 48.62 -25.05 -16.98
C ASP A 591 49.75 -25.80 -17.73
N LEU A 592 49.78 -27.14 -17.64
CA LEU A 592 50.69 -28.00 -18.39
C LEU A 592 49.88 -28.90 -19.33
N GLY A 593 50.01 -28.63 -20.63
CA GLY A 593 49.31 -29.36 -21.68
C GLY A 593 49.44 -30.88 -21.56
N THR A 594 48.35 -31.55 -21.92
CA THR A 594 48.18 -33.01 -21.98
C THR A 594 49.30 -33.71 -22.76
N SER A 595 50.31 -34.23 -22.05
CA SER A 595 51.05 -35.42 -22.48
C SER A 595 51.85 -35.98 -21.30
N GLU A 596 51.78 -37.30 -21.12
CA GLU A 596 52.53 -38.13 -20.16
C GLU A 596 51.92 -38.32 -18.75
N ILE A 597 50.77 -38.99 -18.73
CA ILE A 597 50.20 -39.62 -17.54
C ILE A 597 50.53 -41.12 -17.58
N ALA A 598 51.63 -41.54 -16.95
CA ALA A 598 51.84 -42.87 -16.37
C ALA A 598 53.30 -43.01 -15.93
N GLY A 599 53.62 -42.72 -14.66
CA GLY A 599 54.92 -43.14 -14.13
C GLY A 599 55.34 -42.57 -12.79
N ASN A 600 54.94 -41.35 -12.42
CA ASN A 600 55.57 -40.63 -11.30
C ASN A 600 54.61 -40.13 -10.21
N ALA A 601 53.56 -40.89 -9.90
CA ALA A 601 52.66 -40.58 -8.78
C ALA A 601 53.29 -40.79 -7.37
N GLY A 602 54.57 -41.18 -7.29
CA GLY A 602 55.26 -41.50 -6.03
C GLY A 602 56.17 -40.42 -5.45
N LYS A 603 56.38 -39.28 -6.12
CA LYS A 603 57.30 -38.22 -5.65
C LYS A 603 56.82 -36.81 -6.02
N ALA A 604 55.84 -36.31 -5.29
CA ALA A 604 55.50 -34.88 -5.25
C ALA A 604 54.87 -34.49 -3.91
N TYR A 605 55.54 -34.83 -2.80
CA TYR A 605 55.19 -34.35 -1.46
C TYR A 605 56.38 -33.58 -0.87
N SER A 606 56.71 -32.43 -1.45
CA SER A 606 57.67 -31.50 -0.85
C SER A 606 57.50 -30.06 -1.37
N GLY A 607 56.25 -29.63 -1.61
CA GLY A 607 55.93 -28.21 -1.69
C GLY A 607 55.37 -27.78 -0.35
N GLN A 608 56.16 -27.02 0.43
CA GLN A 608 55.68 -26.38 1.66
C GLN A 608 54.43 -25.55 1.32
N GLY A 609 53.29 -25.86 1.94
CA GLY A 609 52.13 -24.97 1.88
C GLY A 609 52.52 -23.60 2.44
N LEU A 610 52.20 -22.53 1.72
CA LEU A 610 52.49 -21.14 2.15
C LEU A 610 51.70 -20.73 3.41
N VAL A 611 50.72 -21.53 3.83
CA VAL A 611 49.84 -21.28 4.98
C VAL A 611 49.92 -22.46 5.95
N ASP A 612 50.36 -22.21 7.17
CA ASP A 612 50.41 -23.19 8.26
C ASP A 612 49.03 -23.28 8.96
N ILE A 613 48.47 -24.48 9.10
CA ILE A 613 47.19 -24.71 9.79
C ILE A 613 47.48 -25.30 11.17
N ILE A 614 47.04 -24.60 12.22
CA ILE A 614 47.30 -24.96 13.62
C ILE A 614 45.97 -25.29 14.31
N ILE A 615 45.82 -26.52 14.79
CA ILE A 615 44.67 -26.94 15.60
C ILE A 615 45.10 -27.03 17.07
N ASP A 616 44.48 -26.22 17.94
CA ASP A 616 44.79 -26.07 19.36
C ASP A 616 43.56 -26.39 20.21
N ILE A 617 43.42 -27.65 20.62
CA ILE A 617 42.29 -28.12 21.43
C ILE A 617 42.73 -28.26 22.89
N ALA A 618 42.07 -27.53 23.80
CA ALA A 618 42.42 -27.56 25.21
C ALA A 618 42.24 -28.96 25.83
N PRO A 619 43.14 -29.40 26.73
CA PRO A 619 43.07 -30.72 27.34
C PRO A 619 41.84 -30.85 28.24
N ARG A 620 40.96 -31.81 27.92
CA ARG A 620 39.73 -32.14 28.65
C ARG A 620 39.49 -33.66 28.60
N ALA A 621 38.90 -34.21 29.66
CA ALA A 621 38.60 -35.65 29.76
C ALA A 621 37.63 -36.16 28.67
N GLU A 622 36.56 -35.41 28.37
CA GLU A 622 35.64 -35.72 27.26
C GLU A 622 35.07 -34.43 26.62
N TRP A 623 35.00 -34.42 25.29
CA TRP A 623 34.43 -33.35 24.45
C TRP A 623 33.00 -33.64 23.99
N LYS A 624 32.27 -34.51 24.70
CA LYS A 624 30.91 -34.93 24.37
C LYS A 624 29.86 -33.95 24.92
N PHE A 625 29.12 -33.32 24.01
CA PHE A 625 28.05 -32.37 24.32
C PHE A 625 26.78 -32.67 23.54
N VAL A 626 25.63 -32.30 24.11
CA VAL A 626 24.35 -32.35 23.39
C VAL A 626 24.24 -31.09 22.54
N THR A 627 24.31 -31.23 21.23
CA THR A 627 24.18 -30.10 20.28
C THR A 627 23.70 -30.58 18.92
N GLN A 628 23.54 -29.64 17.98
CA GLN A 628 23.28 -29.94 16.58
C GLN A 628 24.62 -30.10 15.84
N PRO A 629 25.04 -31.33 15.46
CA PRO A 629 26.34 -31.56 14.82
C PRO A 629 26.48 -30.82 13.49
N GLY A 630 25.41 -30.74 12.70
CA GLY A 630 25.40 -30.03 11.42
C GLY A 630 25.66 -28.52 11.57
N ALA A 631 25.00 -27.87 12.54
CA ALA A 631 25.21 -26.45 12.82
C ALA A 631 26.66 -26.18 13.24
N PHE A 632 27.22 -27.02 14.12
CA PHE A 632 28.61 -26.86 14.60
C PHE A 632 29.65 -27.08 13.48
N ARG A 633 29.52 -28.17 12.69
CA ARG A 633 30.36 -28.42 11.50
C ARG A 633 30.38 -27.21 10.59
N ARG A 634 29.22 -26.63 10.37
CA ARG A 634 29.05 -25.54 9.41
C ARG A 634 29.59 -24.21 9.89
N ILE A 635 29.47 -23.91 11.19
CA ILE A 635 30.10 -22.73 11.78
C ILE A 635 31.62 -22.78 11.53
N ILE A 636 32.25 -23.94 11.79
CA ILE A 636 33.68 -24.15 11.54
C ILE A 636 33.97 -24.00 10.04
N MET A 637 33.25 -24.71 9.18
CA MET A 637 33.50 -24.69 7.73
C MET A 637 33.38 -23.29 7.10
N ASN A 638 32.38 -22.50 7.50
CA ASN A 638 32.21 -21.14 6.96
C ASN A 638 33.29 -20.17 7.46
N ILE A 639 33.67 -20.24 8.75
CA ILE A 639 34.67 -19.35 9.32
C ILE A 639 36.07 -19.75 8.84
N PHE A 640 36.42 -21.04 8.95
CA PHE A 640 37.71 -21.57 8.51
C PHE A 640 37.87 -21.49 6.98
N GLY A 641 36.82 -21.76 6.22
CA GLY A 641 36.84 -21.60 4.76
C GLY A 641 37.06 -20.15 4.32
N ASN A 642 36.54 -19.16 5.06
CA ASN A 642 36.86 -17.76 4.83
C ASN A 642 38.34 -17.46 5.16
N ALA A 643 38.84 -17.94 6.29
CA ALA A 643 40.26 -17.79 6.65
C ALA A 643 41.18 -18.35 5.54
N LEU A 644 40.91 -19.57 5.09
CA LEU A 644 41.68 -20.23 4.04
C LEU A 644 41.63 -19.49 2.70
N LYS A 645 40.47 -18.93 2.36
CA LYS A 645 40.27 -18.17 1.13
C LYS A 645 41.04 -16.83 1.12
N TYR A 646 41.17 -16.18 2.28
CA TYR A 646 41.67 -14.81 2.41
C TYR A 646 43.10 -14.72 2.95
N THR A 647 43.71 -15.84 3.33
CA THR A 647 45.11 -15.96 3.74
C THR A 647 45.92 -16.61 2.63
N ARG A 648 46.84 -15.83 2.04
CA ARG A 648 47.74 -16.31 0.97
C ARG A 648 49.04 -16.90 1.53
N GLU A 649 49.53 -16.29 2.61
CA GLU A 649 50.75 -16.68 3.32
C GLU A 649 50.56 -16.46 4.83
N GLY A 650 51.29 -17.21 5.65
CA GLY A 650 51.25 -17.10 7.12
C GLY A 650 50.58 -18.29 7.78
N TYR A 651 49.62 -18.06 8.70
CA TYR A 651 48.98 -19.16 9.41
C TYR A 651 47.49 -18.94 9.70
N ILE A 652 46.80 -20.04 9.93
CA ILE A 652 45.42 -20.09 10.42
C ILE A 652 45.40 -20.94 11.67
N LYS A 653 44.96 -20.37 12.79
CA LYS A 653 44.84 -21.04 14.08
C LYS A 653 43.39 -21.29 14.44
N VAL A 654 43.02 -22.56 14.64
CA VAL A 654 41.72 -23.01 15.15
C VAL A 654 41.91 -23.46 16.60
N LYS A 655 41.30 -22.74 17.53
CA LYS A 655 41.40 -23.00 18.97
C LYS A 655 40.06 -23.37 19.57
N LEU A 656 40.01 -24.46 20.33
CA LEU A 656 38.79 -24.92 21.02
C LEU A 656 39.03 -25.00 22.54
N GLU A 657 38.26 -24.21 23.29
CA GLU A 657 38.38 -24.10 24.74
C GLU A 657 37.03 -24.32 25.42
N SER A 658 37.06 -24.74 26.69
CA SER A 658 35.85 -24.87 27.50
C SER A 658 36.05 -24.27 28.88
N THR A 659 35.04 -23.57 29.39
CA THR A 659 35.04 -22.97 30.72
C THR A 659 33.76 -23.39 31.44
N LYS A 660 33.89 -23.97 32.63
CA LYS A 660 32.73 -24.26 33.49
C LYS A 660 32.26 -22.95 34.12
N GLN A 661 30.97 -22.66 34.05
CA GLN A 661 30.39 -21.50 34.72
C GLN A 661 29.33 -21.98 35.71
N ALA A 662 29.41 -21.51 36.96
CA ALA A 662 28.35 -21.73 37.93
C ALA A 662 27.18 -20.79 37.57
N SER A 663 26.00 -21.36 37.31
CA SER A 663 24.78 -20.58 37.13
C SER A 663 24.27 -20.13 38.50
N HIS A 664 24.42 -18.85 38.84
CA HIS A 664 23.61 -18.24 39.88
C HIS A 664 22.23 -17.92 39.29
N THR A 665 21.33 -18.90 39.26
CA THR A 665 19.90 -18.63 39.09
C THR A 665 19.23 -18.72 40.44
N HIS A 666 18.62 -17.61 40.86
CA HIS A 666 17.78 -17.52 42.04
C HIS A 666 16.63 -18.54 41.99
N GLU A 667 16.41 -19.19 43.13
CA GLU A 667 15.20 -19.90 43.59
C GLU A 667 14.77 -21.17 42.82
N GLY A 668 15.23 -22.32 43.33
CA GLY A 668 14.34 -23.48 43.52
C GLY A 668 14.40 -24.64 42.52
N GLY A 669 15.47 -24.81 41.73
CA GLY A 669 15.66 -25.98 40.86
C GLY A 669 17.11 -26.43 40.82
N GLU A 670 17.35 -27.75 40.75
CA GLU A 670 18.67 -28.40 40.79
C GLU A 670 19.70 -27.73 39.86
N ASP A 671 20.92 -27.51 40.37
CA ASP A 671 22.05 -26.85 39.71
C ASP A 671 22.44 -27.53 38.38
N ALA A 672 21.88 -27.08 37.26
CA ALA A 672 22.32 -27.49 35.94
C ALA A 672 23.65 -26.81 35.58
N GLN A 673 24.76 -27.54 35.73
CA GLN A 673 26.11 -27.05 35.38
C GLN A 673 26.24 -26.79 33.87
N VAL A 674 26.20 -25.51 33.45
CA VAL A 674 26.42 -25.10 32.06
C VAL A 674 27.91 -24.93 31.77
N THR A 675 28.39 -25.51 30.66
CA THR A 675 29.76 -25.31 30.17
C THR A 675 29.74 -24.36 28.98
N ILE A 676 30.55 -23.31 29.01
CA ILE A 676 30.76 -22.45 27.84
C ILE A 676 31.86 -23.04 26.97
N ILE A 677 31.55 -23.35 25.72
CA ILE A 677 32.50 -23.75 24.69
C ILE A 677 32.89 -22.51 23.88
N ARG A 678 34.18 -22.27 23.72
CA ARG A 678 34.73 -21.16 22.95
C ARG A 678 35.53 -21.69 21.78
N LEU A 679 35.03 -21.47 20.56
CA LEU A 679 35.73 -21.72 19.31
C LEU A 679 36.33 -20.40 18.81
N THR A 680 37.65 -20.35 18.63
CA THR A 680 38.35 -19.18 18.09
C THR A 680 39.08 -19.57 16.82
N ILE A 681 38.81 -18.88 15.73
CA ILE A 681 39.52 -19.06 14.46
C ILE A 681 40.21 -17.73 14.13
N SER A 682 41.53 -17.77 14.01
CA SER A 682 42.35 -16.60 13.71
C SER A 682 43.19 -16.84 12.47
N ASP A 683 43.28 -15.85 11.59
CA ASP A 683 44.07 -15.88 10.38
C ASP A 683 44.94 -14.64 10.23
N THR A 684 46.04 -14.75 9.48
CA THR A 684 46.93 -13.63 9.09
C THR A 684 46.62 -13.09 7.70
N GLY A 685 45.38 -13.21 7.24
CA GLY A 685 44.96 -12.84 5.90
C GLY A 685 44.79 -11.34 5.68
N ILE A 686 44.10 -10.96 4.61
CA ILE A 686 43.93 -9.56 4.20
C ILE A 686 43.10 -8.71 5.17
N GLY A 687 42.37 -9.31 6.11
CA GLY A 687 41.46 -8.60 7.01
C GLY A 687 40.30 -7.89 6.31
N MET A 688 39.51 -7.11 7.07
CA MET A 688 38.32 -6.37 6.60
C MET A 688 38.40 -4.89 7.00
N SER A 689 37.73 -4.03 6.23
CA SER A 689 37.64 -2.60 6.57
C SER A 689 36.68 -2.32 7.75
N PRO A 690 36.95 -1.29 8.57
CA PRO A 690 36.05 -0.89 9.66
C PRO A 690 34.64 -0.46 9.19
N HIS A 691 34.53 0.07 7.97
CA HIS A 691 33.23 0.45 7.41
C HIS A 691 32.37 -0.78 7.10
N PHE A 692 32.97 -1.80 6.48
CA PHE A 692 32.28 -3.06 6.18
C PHE A 692 31.83 -3.76 7.47
N MET A 693 32.70 -3.83 8.48
CA MET A 693 32.39 -4.43 9.78
C MET A 693 31.18 -3.78 10.48
N ARG A 694 31.04 -2.45 10.42
CA ARG A 694 29.94 -1.72 11.09
C ARG A 694 28.61 -1.79 10.36
N THR A 695 28.63 -1.89 9.03
CA THR A 695 27.42 -1.64 8.21
C THR A 695 26.88 -2.88 7.51
N LYS A 696 27.74 -3.85 7.17
CA LYS A 696 27.40 -4.92 6.22
C LYS A 696 27.82 -6.33 6.64
N LEU A 697 28.57 -6.50 7.74
CA LEU A 697 29.17 -7.76 8.17
C LEU A 697 28.19 -8.95 8.26
N TYR A 698 26.98 -8.69 8.77
CA TYR A 698 25.93 -9.71 8.92
C TYR A 698 24.79 -9.56 7.90
N THR A 699 24.94 -8.67 6.91
CA THR A 699 23.94 -8.47 5.87
C THR A 699 24.04 -9.62 4.86
N PRO A 700 22.95 -10.38 4.60
CA PRO A 700 22.94 -11.43 3.60
C PRO A 700 23.34 -10.90 2.22
N PHE A 701 24.11 -11.68 1.47
CA PHE A 701 24.62 -11.35 0.12
C PHE A 701 25.58 -10.14 0.06
N ALA A 702 25.97 -9.56 1.20
CA ALA A 702 26.95 -8.50 1.23
C ALA A 702 28.38 -9.09 1.20
N GLN A 703 29.21 -8.56 0.32
CA GLN A 703 30.64 -8.86 0.25
C GLN A 703 31.43 -7.55 0.21
N GLU A 704 32.63 -7.56 0.78
CA GLU A 704 33.51 -6.39 0.74
C GLU A 704 34.05 -6.17 -0.68
N ASN A 705 34.37 -7.26 -1.39
CA ASN A 705 34.77 -7.24 -2.80
C ASN A 705 33.78 -8.05 -3.62
N SER A 706 32.91 -7.38 -4.40
CA SER A 706 31.88 -8.01 -5.24
C SER A 706 32.42 -8.90 -6.36
N ILE A 707 33.73 -8.84 -6.64
CA ILE A 707 34.42 -9.63 -7.68
C ILE A 707 34.96 -10.95 -7.09
N ALA A 708 35.08 -11.05 -5.75
CA ALA A 708 35.60 -12.25 -5.12
C ALA A 708 34.57 -13.40 -5.15
N PRO A 709 34.97 -14.63 -5.51
CA PRO A 709 34.03 -15.75 -5.67
C PRO A 709 33.34 -16.11 -4.34
N GLY A 710 32.01 -16.09 -4.27
CA GLY A 710 31.24 -16.49 -3.09
C GLY A 710 29.86 -15.83 -3.04
N THR A 711 28.96 -16.34 -2.19
CA THR A 711 27.55 -15.89 -2.15
C THR A 711 27.27 -14.76 -1.16
N GLY A 712 28.23 -14.42 -0.28
CA GLY A 712 28.03 -13.41 0.78
C GLY A 712 27.04 -13.85 1.87
N LEU A 713 26.65 -15.12 1.92
CA LEU A 713 25.69 -15.64 2.90
C LEU A 713 26.34 -16.16 4.18
N GLY A 714 27.59 -16.63 4.10
CA GLY A 714 28.24 -17.44 5.13
C GLY A 714 28.16 -16.83 6.54
N LEU A 715 28.52 -15.55 6.70
CA LEU A 715 28.62 -14.92 8.02
C LEU A 715 27.27 -14.54 8.64
N SER A 716 26.31 -14.10 7.81
CA SER A 716 24.93 -13.86 8.25
C SER A 716 24.26 -15.13 8.80
N LEU A 717 24.63 -16.27 8.22
CA LEU A 717 24.10 -17.58 8.57
C LEU A 717 24.80 -18.17 9.79
N VAL A 718 26.12 -17.99 9.91
CA VAL A 718 26.86 -18.27 11.15
C VAL A 718 26.24 -17.50 12.31
N LYS A 719 25.92 -16.20 12.14
CA LYS A 719 25.26 -15.41 13.18
C LYS A 719 23.92 -16.01 13.59
N SER A 720 23.08 -16.39 12.63
CA SER A 720 21.79 -17.03 12.90
C SER A 720 21.93 -18.38 13.63
N MET A 721 22.85 -19.25 13.19
CA MET A 721 23.13 -20.54 13.85
C MET A 721 23.66 -20.37 15.27
N VAL A 722 24.56 -19.41 15.49
CA VAL A 722 25.09 -19.10 16.82
C VAL A 722 23.96 -18.61 17.73
N THR A 723 23.10 -17.72 17.25
CA THR A 723 21.93 -17.26 18.01
C THR A 723 20.93 -18.40 18.30
N MET A 724 20.73 -19.32 17.35
CA MET A 724 19.90 -20.51 17.53
C MET A 724 20.46 -21.44 18.64
N LEU A 725 21.78 -21.58 18.72
CA LEU A 725 22.47 -22.33 19.76
C LEU A 725 22.66 -21.54 21.07
N ASN A 726 21.89 -20.45 21.26
CA ASN A 726 21.97 -19.55 22.41
C ASN A 726 23.38 -18.96 22.67
N GLY A 727 24.21 -18.91 21.62
CA GLY A 727 25.59 -18.46 21.67
C GLY A 727 25.81 -17.01 21.28
N GLU A 728 27.08 -16.59 21.36
CA GLU A 728 27.55 -15.27 20.96
C GLU A 728 28.69 -15.40 19.94
N ILE A 729 28.75 -14.46 18.98
CA ILE A 729 29.84 -14.36 18.01
C ILE A 729 30.41 -12.94 18.04
N SER A 730 31.72 -12.85 18.14
CA SER A 730 32.53 -11.64 18.10
C SER A 730 33.58 -11.76 17.00
N ILE A 731 33.80 -10.67 16.26
CA ILE A 731 34.72 -10.63 15.13
C ILE A 731 35.58 -9.39 15.27
N ASN A 732 36.90 -9.59 15.30
CA ASN A 732 37.89 -8.53 15.28
C ASN A 732 38.75 -8.69 14.04
N SER A 733 38.81 -7.67 13.18
CA SER A 733 39.56 -7.73 11.93
C SER A 733 40.24 -6.40 11.65
N THR A 734 41.47 -6.46 11.16
CA THR A 734 42.22 -5.27 10.73
C THR A 734 42.77 -5.51 9.33
N LEU A 735 42.45 -4.60 8.41
CA LEU A 735 42.89 -4.68 7.02
C LEU A 735 44.43 -4.76 6.94
N GLY A 736 44.94 -5.79 6.26
CA GLY A 736 46.36 -6.11 6.10
C GLY A 736 47.01 -6.87 7.27
N GLN A 737 46.28 -7.18 8.35
CA GLN A 737 46.80 -7.88 9.53
C GLN A 737 46.11 -9.23 9.78
N GLY A 738 44.85 -9.37 9.36
CA GLY A 738 44.08 -10.61 9.49
C GLY A 738 42.78 -10.46 10.26
N THR A 739 42.14 -11.60 10.53
CA THR A 739 40.85 -11.66 11.22
C THR A 739 40.87 -12.69 12.36
N THR A 740 40.23 -12.36 13.47
CA THR A 740 39.93 -13.27 14.57
C THR A 740 38.42 -13.33 14.78
N VAL A 741 37.86 -14.52 14.66
CA VAL A 741 36.45 -14.81 14.92
C VAL A 741 36.35 -15.67 16.17
N ILE A 742 35.55 -15.23 17.14
CA ILE A 742 35.31 -15.93 18.40
C ILE A 742 33.83 -16.27 18.48
N VAL A 743 33.52 -17.54 18.65
CA VAL A 743 32.17 -18.05 18.84
C VAL A 743 32.08 -18.75 20.18
N GLN A 744 31.04 -18.42 20.95
CA GLN A 744 30.80 -18.96 22.29
C GLN A 744 29.45 -19.64 22.34
N PHE A 745 29.40 -20.85 22.91
CA PHE A 745 28.20 -21.65 23.03
C PHE A 745 27.98 -22.09 24.47
N PRO A 746 26.83 -21.80 25.09
CA PRO A 746 26.42 -22.47 26.32
C PRO A 746 25.93 -23.89 25.98
N MET A 747 26.59 -24.92 26.49
CA MET A 747 26.24 -26.32 26.24
C MET A 747 26.19 -27.14 27.53
N SER A 748 25.28 -28.11 27.55
CA SER A 748 25.18 -29.11 28.61
C SER A 748 26.10 -30.29 28.31
N PRO A 749 26.97 -30.71 29.25
CA PRO A 749 27.78 -31.91 29.07
C PRO A 749 26.89 -33.16 28.98
N SER A 750 27.26 -34.12 28.14
CA SER A 750 26.60 -35.44 28.10
C SER A 750 26.87 -36.16 29.43
N THR A 751 25.83 -36.55 30.18
CA THR A 751 26.02 -37.36 31.40
C THR A 751 26.33 -38.82 31.03
N PRO A 752 27.22 -39.52 31.76
CA PRO A 752 27.59 -40.90 31.42
C PRO A 752 26.54 -41.99 31.74
N ASN A 753 25.34 -41.64 32.20
CA ASN A 753 24.35 -42.61 32.67
C ASN A 753 22.98 -42.43 31.99
N SER A 754 22.76 -43.12 30.88
CA SER A 754 21.55 -43.92 30.67
C SER A 754 21.72 -44.77 29.42
N SER A 755 21.72 -46.08 29.62
CA SER A 755 21.38 -47.05 28.59
C SER A 755 20.00 -46.72 28.03
N SER A 756 19.94 -45.98 26.93
CA SER A 756 18.78 -45.94 26.06
C SER A 756 19.17 -46.59 24.74
N THR A 757 18.52 -47.72 24.50
CA THR A 757 18.63 -48.57 23.32
C THR A 757 18.31 -47.74 22.08
N VAL A 758 19.34 -47.30 21.35
CA VAL A 758 19.17 -46.76 19.99
C VAL A 758 19.41 -47.90 19.03
N THR A 759 18.36 -48.25 18.30
CA THR A 759 18.39 -49.14 17.15
C THR A 759 19.44 -48.68 16.14
N SER A 760 20.30 -49.62 15.77
CA SER A 760 21.32 -49.56 14.74
C SER A 760 20.79 -49.00 13.41
N GLY A 761 21.13 -47.74 13.12
CA GLY A 761 21.37 -47.25 11.77
C GLY A 761 22.88 -47.03 11.64
N SER A 762 23.59 -48.06 11.19
CA SER A 762 25.04 -48.07 11.05
C SER A 762 25.51 -47.11 9.96
N THR A 763 26.14 -46.00 10.34
CA THR A 763 27.32 -45.53 9.61
C THR A 763 28.50 -46.41 10.05
N PRO A 764 29.29 -47.00 9.14
CA PRO A 764 30.47 -47.75 9.56
C PRO A 764 31.45 -46.76 10.18
N SER A 765 31.72 -46.93 11.47
CA SER A 765 32.92 -46.36 12.07
C SER A 765 34.10 -46.96 11.33
N SER A 766 34.85 -46.17 10.57
CA SER A 766 36.20 -46.55 10.21
C SER A 766 37.00 -46.61 11.51
N ALA A 767 37.08 -47.81 12.07
CA ALA A 767 37.87 -48.12 13.23
C ALA A 767 39.34 -47.83 12.89
N GLY A 768 39.85 -46.81 13.56
CA GLY A 768 41.24 -46.46 13.63
C GLY A 768 41.32 -45.42 14.73
N SER A 769 41.43 -45.87 15.98
CA SER A 769 41.88 -45.02 17.07
C SER A 769 43.22 -44.45 16.65
N ILE A 770 43.22 -43.26 16.04
CA ILE A 770 44.43 -42.47 15.88
C ILE A 770 44.83 -42.15 17.30
N GLU A 771 45.81 -42.89 17.79
CA GLU A 771 46.55 -42.54 19.00
C GLU A 771 46.91 -41.07 18.83
N ARG A 772 46.37 -40.19 19.69
CA ARG A 772 46.69 -38.76 19.67
C ARG A 772 48.18 -38.64 20.01
N VAL A 773 49.03 -38.75 19.00
CA VAL A 773 50.46 -38.50 19.11
C VAL A 773 50.56 -37.02 19.46
N GLN A 774 51.03 -36.76 20.68
CA GLN A 774 51.33 -35.44 21.18
C GLN A 774 52.55 -34.93 20.40
N ASP A 775 52.32 -34.41 19.19
CA ASP A 775 53.40 -33.89 18.38
C ASP A 775 53.89 -32.57 18.99
N ASN A 776 55.16 -32.54 19.38
CA ASN A 776 55.81 -31.39 20.03
C ASN A 776 56.11 -30.24 19.04
N SER A 777 55.50 -30.24 17.86
CA SER A 777 55.66 -29.22 16.81
C SER A 777 55.13 -27.84 17.23
N LEU A 778 54.21 -27.76 18.20
CA LEU A 778 53.69 -26.51 18.78
C LEU A 778 54.77 -25.63 19.45
N SER A 779 55.77 -26.22 20.09
CA SER A 779 56.86 -25.46 20.74
C SER A 779 57.86 -24.88 19.73
N ILE A 780 57.98 -25.51 18.56
CA ILE A 780 58.83 -25.03 17.45
C ILE A 780 58.16 -23.85 16.73
N VAL A 781 56.83 -23.84 16.61
CA VAL A 781 56.07 -22.73 16.01
C VAL A 781 55.92 -21.54 16.97
N GLN A 782 55.82 -21.78 18.29
CA GLN A 782 55.83 -20.70 19.30
C GLN A 782 57.15 -19.91 19.37
N GLN A 783 58.27 -20.46 18.87
CA GLN A 783 59.52 -19.72 18.71
C GLN A 783 59.58 -18.88 17.41
N LYS A 784 58.64 -19.08 16.47
CA LYS A 784 58.53 -18.32 15.21
C LYS A 784 57.44 -17.23 15.24
N LEU A 785 56.45 -17.34 16.15
CA LEU A 785 55.48 -16.29 16.51
C LEU A 785 56.14 -15.23 17.40
#